data_AF-A0A498LL75-F1
#
_entry.id   AF-A0A498LL75-F1
#
_cell.length_a   1.000
_cell.length_b   1.000
_cell.length_c   1.000
_cell.angle_alpha   90.00
_cell.angle_beta   90.00
_cell.angle_gamma   90.00
#
_symmetry.space_group_name_H-M   'P 1'
#
loop_
_entity.id
_entity.type
_entity.pdbx_description
1 polymer ?
#
loop_
_entity_poly.entity_id
_entity_poly.type
_entity_poly.pdbx_seq_one_letter_code
_entity_poly.pdbx_strand_id
1 'polypeptide(L)'
;MAEIETNATCGETGPEMYCKLVEHVPGQPVKNPQCRTCNLKSDYDYERHPIKYAIDGTNKWWQSPSIMNGMDYHYVTVTLDLQQVFQIAYVILKAANSPRPGNWVLERSLDGETYTPWQYYAITDTECITRFNVVPRTGPPSYIHDDEVICTSFYSKIHPLENGEIHTSLINGRPSADDPSPTLLNFTSARYIRLRFQRIRTLNADLMTLALNDPRDIDPIVTRRYYYSIKDISVGGMCICYGHAKACPLNQYTKKFSCECEHNTCGESCDRCCPGYNQKPWMAGTFLTRHVCEKCNCHGKSEECYFNHTVGDAKLSLNIHGEYEGGGVCLGCSENTVGINCQSCEDGYYRPKEVRPDEHWPCRRCSCDLRGSLHSACVPDESQATEGLAVGSCICKQGYAGEKCDRCAFGYTGFPLCERCNCSSEGSINQDPCQPPCVCKVTDMSGWYLTGADGEGLVWAVPSRETAHQVTVSQSDAQTYLRAPYYWSAPPAYLHKKLLAYGGRLVYSLSYDTESQDDPVRIISAPDVIIEGGGLRLIDSSSGVTVYPFSTAEHRIDLLPESFQHHASGLAVSKRDFHSVLNNIERLLLRASYAQEHSAIYRLVMGLMGRSESGGMCAVGYRRVNGTLYRGVCELCQCHGHAEHCDDVTGHCLDCRDHTVGPYCDRCASGYYGDATRGTADDCQPCACPLLSPSNKYVSTDYRKS
;
A
#
# COMPACT_ATOMS: atom_id res chain seq x y z
N MET A 1 -44.89 14.98 -10.23
CA MET A 1 -46.12 14.42 -10.84
C MET A 1 -45.74 13.94 -12.23
N ALA A 2 -46.36 12.87 -12.73
CA ALA A 2 -46.06 12.37 -14.07
C ALA A 2 -46.47 13.40 -15.14
N GLU A 3 -45.67 13.50 -16.20
CA GLU A 3 -45.98 14.30 -17.38
C GLU A 3 -46.56 13.39 -18.46
N ILE A 4 -47.55 13.89 -19.20
CA ILE A 4 -48.24 13.12 -20.24
C ILE A 4 -48.35 13.93 -21.52
N GLU A 5 -48.02 13.28 -22.63
CA GLU A 5 -48.03 13.87 -23.96
C GLU A 5 -48.69 12.93 -24.97
N THR A 6 -49.21 13.51 -26.05
CA THR A 6 -49.82 12.78 -27.16
C THR A 6 -49.45 13.47 -28.47
N ASN A 7 -49.36 12.70 -29.56
CA ASN A 7 -49.10 13.25 -30.89
C ASN A 7 -50.33 13.87 -31.56
N ALA A 8 -51.54 13.62 -31.03
CA ALA A 8 -52.79 14.13 -31.61
C ALA A 8 -53.88 14.29 -30.56
N THR A 9 -54.58 15.43 -30.59
CA THR A 9 -55.78 15.70 -29.76
C THR A 9 -56.86 16.36 -30.61
N CYS A 10 -58.13 16.00 -30.40
CA CYS A 10 -59.21 16.64 -31.13
C CYS A 10 -59.26 18.15 -30.85
N GLY A 11 -59.64 18.94 -31.86
CA GLY A 11 -59.84 20.38 -31.67
C GLY A 11 -58.57 21.23 -31.65
N GLU A 12 -57.39 20.67 -31.95
CA GLU A 12 -56.10 21.36 -31.91
C GLU A 12 -55.90 22.33 -33.09
N THR A 13 -56.21 21.88 -34.31
CA THR A 13 -56.12 22.68 -35.55
C THR A 13 -57.37 23.54 -35.81
N GLY A 14 -58.48 23.23 -35.16
CA GLY A 14 -59.75 23.94 -35.25
C GLY A 14 -60.91 23.10 -34.69
N PRO A 15 -62.12 23.66 -34.55
CA PRO A 15 -63.28 22.90 -34.07
C PRO A 15 -63.62 21.73 -35.00
N GLU A 16 -63.75 20.53 -34.45
CA GLU A 16 -64.12 19.32 -35.20
C GLU A 16 -65.36 18.64 -34.60
N MET A 17 -66.11 17.93 -35.43
CA MET A 17 -67.31 17.22 -35.01
C MET A 17 -67.01 15.74 -34.83
N TYR A 18 -67.38 15.19 -33.68
CA TYR A 18 -67.31 13.75 -33.39
C TYR A 18 -68.68 13.22 -33.01
N CYS A 19 -68.94 11.94 -33.25
CA CYS A 19 -70.25 11.32 -33.01
C CYS A 19 -70.12 10.08 -32.14
N LYS A 20 -70.99 9.93 -31.14
CA LYS A 20 -70.99 8.74 -30.29
C LYS A 20 -71.41 7.50 -31.08
N LEU A 21 -70.68 6.40 -30.88
CA LEU A 21 -71.05 5.08 -31.42
C LEU A 21 -72.22 4.52 -30.60
N VAL A 22 -73.36 4.24 -31.26
CA VAL A 22 -74.56 3.67 -30.64
C VAL A 22 -74.97 2.38 -31.36
N GLU A 23 -75.42 1.40 -30.59
CA GLU A 23 -75.98 0.16 -31.14
C GLU A 23 -77.36 0.45 -31.75
N HIS A 24 -77.61 -0.02 -32.97
CA HIS A 24 -78.93 0.11 -33.59
C HIS A 24 -79.90 -0.89 -32.95
N VAL A 25 -80.89 -0.39 -32.20
CA VAL A 25 -82.03 -1.20 -31.77
C VAL A 25 -83.01 -1.31 -32.93
N PRO A 26 -83.32 -2.51 -33.45
CA PRO A 26 -84.28 -2.68 -34.54
C PRO A 26 -85.65 -2.11 -34.15
N GLY A 27 -86.22 -1.22 -34.98
CA GLY A 27 -87.59 -0.71 -34.83
C GLY A 27 -87.75 0.68 -34.21
N GLN A 28 -86.67 1.36 -33.79
CA GLN A 28 -86.71 2.77 -33.39
C GLN A 28 -86.01 3.67 -34.42
N PRO A 29 -86.66 4.74 -34.93
CA PRO A 29 -86.01 5.69 -35.82
C PRO A 29 -84.91 6.45 -35.08
N VAL A 30 -83.73 6.56 -35.72
CA VAL A 30 -82.56 7.27 -35.19
C VAL A 30 -82.87 8.77 -35.10
N LYS A 31 -83.29 9.25 -33.92
CA LYS A 31 -83.39 10.69 -33.63
C LYS A 31 -82.01 11.22 -33.25
N ASN A 32 -81.35 11.87 -34.21
CA ASN A 32 -80.04 12.51 -34.15
C ASN A 32 -78.84 11.59 -33.83
N PRO A 33 -77.81 11.51 -34.70
CA PRO A 33 -76.52 11.05 -34.21
C PRO A 33 -76.09 12.03 -33.10
N GLN A 34 -75.77 11.53 -31.90
CA GLN A 34 -75.30 12.36 -30.79
C GLN A 34 -73.88 12.87 -31.09
N CYS A 35 -73.79 13.77 -32.06
CA CYS A 35 -72.58 14.45 -32.44
C CYS A 35 -72.39 15.69 -31.60
N ARG A 36 -71.14 15.96 -31.22
CA ARG A 36 -70.72 17.13 -30.46
C ARG A 36 -69.50 17.74 -31.11
N THR A 37 -69.18 18.96 -30.72
CA THR A 37 -67.98 19.67 -31.17
C THR A 37 -66.86 19.46 -30.16
N CYS A 38 -65.68 19.08 -30.65
CA CYS A 38 -64.43 19.16 -29.90
C CYS A 38 -63.65 20.37 -30.37
N ASN A 39 -63.29 21.25 -29.44
CA ASN A 39 -62.50 22.45 -29.71
C ASN A 39 -61.63 22.75 -28.50
N LEU A 40 -60.31 22.56 -28.65
CA LEU A 40 -59.35 22.71 -27.57
C LEU A 40 -59.22 24.18 -27.10
N LYS A 41 -59.54 25.13 -27.99
CA LYS A 41 -59.52 26.58 -27.76
C LYS A 41 -60.90 27.14 -27.36
N SER A 42 -61.89 26.29 -27.10
CA SER A 42 -63.22 26.73 -26.69
C SER A 42 -63.22 27.31 -25.28
N ASP A 43 -64.08 28.29 -25.04
CA ASP A 43 -64.40 28.78 -23.70
C ASP A 43 -65.26 27.77 -22.92
N TYR A 44 -65.92 26.85 -23.63
CA TYR A 44 -66.77 25.83 -23.04
C TYR A 44 -65.96 24.59 -22.62
N ASP A 45 -65.89 24.35 -21.31
CA ASP A 45 -65.19 23.20 -20.69
C ASP A 45 -65.54 21.84 -21.30
N TYR A 46 -66.81 21.64 -21.68
CA TYR A 46 -67.31 20.36 -22.18
C TYR A 46 -66.93 20.06 -23.64
N GLU A 47 -66.36 21.03 -24.36
CA GLU A 47 -65.84 20.85 -25.73
C GLU A 47 -64.32 20.58 -25.73
N ARG A 48 -63.65 20.74 -24.58
CA ARG A 48 -62.21 20.57 -24.44
C ARG A 48 -61.89 19.16 -23.96
N HIS A 49 -61.06 18.43 -24.70
CA HIS A 49 -60.61 17.07 -24.34
C HIS A 49 -59.09 16.89 -24.36
N PRO A 50 -58.31 17.71 -23.61
CA PRO A 50 -56.85 17.64 -23.56
C PRO A 50 -56.33 16.36 -22.89
N ILE A 51 -55.09 15.97 -23.24
CA ILE A 51 -54.46 14.72 -22.75
C ILE A 51 -54.34 14.64 -21.23
N LYS A 52 -54.21 15.77 -20.54
CA LYS A 52 -54.16 15.86 -19.07
C LYS A 52 -55.37 15.23 -18.37
N TYR A 53 -56.54 15.19 -19.03
CA TYR A 53 -57.74 14.57 -18.46
C TYR A 53 -57.63 13.05 -18.35
N ALA A 54 -56.67 12.41 -19.02
CA ALA A 54 -56.46 10.97 -18.89
C ALA A 54 -55.81 10.58 -17.55
N ILE A 55 -55.23 11.52 -16.80
CA ILE A 55 -54.52 11.26 -15.53
C ILE A 55 -54.95 12.18 -14.38
N ASP A 56 -56.00 12.99 -14.56
CA ASP A 56 -56.44 13.97 -13.55
C ASP A 56 -57.33 13.37 -12.44
N GLY A 57 -57.69 12.09 -12.57
CA GLY A 57 -58.55 11.38 -11.61
C GLY A 57 -60.03 11.79 -11.65
N THR A 58 -60.44 12.59 -12.64
CA THR A 58 -61.83 13.01 -12.83
C THR A 58 -62.56 12.10 -13.83
N ASN A 59 -63.86 12.33 -14.03
CA ASN A 59 -64.63 11.66 -15.10
C ASN A 59 -64.52 12.37 -16.46
N LYS A 60 -63.68 13.40 -16.58
CA LYS A 60 -63.37 14.01 -17.88
C LYS A 60 -62.51 13.04 -18.70
N TRP A 61 -62.34 13.30 -20.00
CA TRP A 61 -61.56 12.43 -20.87
C TRP A 61 -60.75 13.21 -21.89
N TRP A 62 -59.63 12.62 -22.28
CA TRP A 62 -58.90 12.96 -23.49
C TRP A 62 -59.53 12.27 -24.70
N GLN A 63 -59.51 12.94 -25.86
CA GLN A 63 -60.02 12.40 -27.10
C GLN A 63 -59.06 12.69 -28.27
N SER A 64 -58.76 11.66 -29.07
CA SER A 64 -58.02 11.82 -30.32
C SER A 64 -58.90 12.44 -31.42
N PRO A 65 -58.32 12.99 -32.49
CA PRO A 65 -59.09 13.33 -33.67
C PRO A 65 -59.80 12.10 -34.24
N SER A 66 -60.98 12.33 -34.84
CA SER A 66 -61.68 11.28 -35.57
C SER A 66 -61.01 10.98 -36.91
N ILE A 67 -61.19 9.76 -37.42
CA ILE A 67 -60.65 9.37 -38.74
C ILE A 67 -61.24 10.18 -39.91
N MET A 68 -62.32 10.95 -39.68
CA MET A 68 -62.83 11.94 -40.65
C MET A 68 -61.75 12.97 -41.02
N ASN A 69 -60.87 13.31 -40.08
CA ASN A 69 -59.80 14.28 -40.30
C ASN A 69 -58.55 13.65 -40.96
N GLY A 70 -58.51 12.32 -41.11
CA GLY A 70 -57.39 11.60 -41.72
C GLY A 70 -57.28 10.16 -41.23
N MET A 71 -56.94 9.25 -42.14
CA MET A 71 -56.71 7.83 -41.81
C MET A 71 -55.45 7.62 -40.94
N ASP A 72 -54.55 8.60 -40.92
CA ASP A 72 -53.36 8.59 -40.06
C ASP A 72 -53.71 8.59 -38.57
N TYR A 73 -54.91 9.05 -38.18
CA TYR A 73 -55.40 9.01 -36.80
C TYR A 73 -55.77 7.61 -36.28
N HIS A 74 -55.57 6.56 -37.10
CA HIS A 74 -55.41 5.21 -36.57
C HIS A 74 -54.15 5.06 -35.71
N TYR A 75 -53.13 5.89 -35.97
CA TYR A 75 -51.84 5.86 -35.31
C TYR A 75 -51.70 7.03 -34.33
N VAL A 76 -52.03 6.76 -33.07
CA VAL A 76 -51.93 7.74 -31.99
C VAL A 76 -51.01 7.20 -30.91
N THR A 77 -50.08 8.02 -30.44
CA THR A 77 -49.11 7.64 -29.42
C THR A 77 -49.30 8.53 -28.21
N VAL A 78 -49.51 7.92 -27.05
CA VAL A 78 -49.55 8.59 -25.75
C VAL A 78 -48.31 8.16 -24.96
N THR A 79 -47.55 9.12 -24.44
CA THR A 79 -46.34 8.85 -23.65
C THR A 79 -46.49 9.48 -22.27
N LEU A 80 -46.17 8.71 -21.23
CA LEU A 80 -46.10 9.15 -19.84
C LEU A 80 -44.63 9.14 -19.39
N ASP A 81 -44.14 10.25 -18.84
CA ASP A 81 -42.86 10.34 -18.11
C ASP A 81 -43.15 10.37 -16.59
N LEU A 82 -42.71 9.32 -15.90
CA LEU A 82 -42.84 9.20 -14.45
C LEU A 82 -41.81 10.05 -13.67
N GLN A 83 -40.90 10.74 -14.38
CA GLN A 83 -39.81 11.59 -13.86
C GLN A 83 -38.68 10.84 -13.13
N GLN A 84 -38.87 9.54 -12.89
CA GLN A 84 -37.90 8.61 -12.30
C GLN A 84 -38.27 7.16 -12.63
N VAL A 85 -37.37 6.23 -12.34
CA VAL A 85 -37.61 4.80 -12.54
C VAL A 85 -38.45 4.24 -11.40
N PHE A 86 -39.50 3.50 -11.76
CA PHE A 86 -40.35 2.75 -10.83
C PHE A 86 -40.39 1.28 -11.22
N GLN A 87 -40.74 0.42 -10.25
CA GLN A 87 -41.18 -0.94 -10.54
C GLN A 87 -42.69 -0.97 -10.73
N ILE A 88 -43.12 -1.14 -11.98
CA ILE A 88 -44.53 -1.08 -12.36
C ILE A 88 -45.16 -2.45 -12.18
N ALA A 89 -46.21 -2.52 -11.36
CA ALA A 89 -46.97 -3.74 -11.09
C ALA A 89 -48.10 -3.95 -12.10
N TYR A 90 -48.76 -2.86 -12.50
CA TYR A 90 -49.85 -2.92 -13.47
C TYR A 90 -50.08 -1.58 -14.19
N VAL A 91 -50.70 -1.66 -15.36
CA VAL A 91 -51.23 -0.53 -16.12
C VAL A 91 -52.69 -0.81 -16.44
N ILE A 92 -53.57 0.08 -16.00
CA ILE A 92 -55.01 0.03 -16.28
C ILE A 92 -55.38 1.19 -17.18
N LEU A 93 -56.05 0.88 -18.29
CA LEU A 93 -56.57 1.85 -19.24
C LEU A 93 -58.09 1.79 -19.26
N LYS A 94 -58.76 2.93 -19.05
CA LYS A 94 -60.22 3.04 -19.14
C LYS A 94 -60.61 3.96 -20.28
N ALA A 95 -61.31 3.38 -21.26
CA ALA A 95 -61.92 4.14 -22.34
C ALA A 95 -63.10 5.00 -21.82
N ALA A 96 -63.43 6.08 -22.52
CA ALA A 96 -64.53 6.97 -22.16
C ALA A 96 -65.76 6.72 -23.04
N ASN A 97 -66.01 7.61 -23.99
CA ASN A 97 -67.13 7.60 -24.93
C ASN A 97 -66.79 6.91 -26.27
N SER A 98 -65.78 6.04 -26.27
CA SER A 98 -65.37 5.20 -27.39
C SER A 98 -65.15 3.76 -26.90
N PRO A 99 -65.20 2.76 -27.81
CA PRO A 99 -64.76 1.42 -27.50
C PRO A 99 -63.28 1.39 -27.12
N ARG A 100 -62.84 0.24 -26.59
CA ARG A 100 -61.43 -0.03 -26.34
C ARG A 100 -60.63 -0.02 -27.66
N PRO A 101 -59.35 0.38 -27.61
CA PRO A 101 -58.48 0.33 -28.78
C PRO A 101 -58.43 -1.07 -29.42
N GLY A 102 -58.32 -1.12 -30.75
CA GLY A 102 -58.26 -2.37 -31.50
C GLY A 102 -56.86 -2.99 -31.42
N ASN A 103 -55.95 -2.48 -32.26
CA ASN A 103 -54.55 -2.92 -32.25
C ASN A 103 -53.70 -1.83 -31.61
N TRP A 104 -52.89 -2.22 -30.64
CA TRP A 104 -51.98 -1.30 -29.97
C TRP A 104 -50.90 -2.06 -29.20
N VAL A 105 -49.86 -1.32 -28.82
CA VAL A 105 -48.72 -1.85 -28.08
C VAL A 105 -48.55 -1.03 -26.80
N LEU A 106 -48.40 -1.73 -25.68
CA LEU A 106 -47.93 -1.14 -24.44
C LEU A 106 -46.41 -1.32 -24.39
N GLU A 107 -45.68 -0.21 -24.35
CA GLU A 107 -44.22 -0.17 -24.38
C GLU A 107 -43.68 0.54 -23.13
N ARG A 108 -42.44 0.22 -22.78
CA ARG A 108 -41.68 0.84 -21.69
C ARG A 108 -40.30 1.29 -22.13
N SER A 109 -39.74 2.24 -21.40
CA SER A 109 -38.38 2.72 -21.59
C SER A 109 -37.79 3.27 -20.29
N LEU A 110 -36.47 3.21 -20.17
CA LEU A 110 -35.70 3.83 -19.08
C LEU A 110 -35.15 5.21 -19.48
N ASP A 111 -34.82 5.40 -20.77
CA ASP A 111 -34.14 6.57 -21.32
C ASP A 111 -35.09 7.55 -22.05
N GLY A 112 -36.22 7.06 -22.57
CA GLY A 112 -37.15 7.84 -23.38
C GLY A 112 -36.84 7.80 -24.88
N GLU A 113 -35.83 7.03 -25.29
CA GLU A 113 -35.42 6.85 -26.68
C GLU A 113 -35.68 5.42 -27.14
N THR A 114 -35.21 4.44 -26.36
CA THR A 114 -35.34 3.02 -26.68
C THR A 114 -36.57 2.45 -25.99
N TYR A 115 -37.56 2.01 -26.77
CA TYR A 115 -38.79 1.44 -26.26
C TYR A 115 -38.84 -0.06 -26.51
N THR A 116 -39.19 -0.79 -25.47
CA THR A 116 -39.40 -2.25 -25.52
C THR A 116 -40.84 -2.57 -25.16
N PRO A 117 -41.46 -3.58 -25.80
CA PRO A 117 -42.84 -3.93 -25.56
C PRO A 117 -43.00 -4.63 -24.20
N TRP A 118 -44.04 -4.26 -23.45
CA TRP A 118 -44.56 -5.05 -22.34
C TRP A 118 -45.63 -6.03 -22.79
N GLN A 119 -46.54 -5.58 -23.67
CA GLN A 119 -47.65 -6.41 -24.14
C GLN A 119 -48.22 -5.89 -25.46
N TYR A 120 -48.62 -6.83 -26.32
CA TYR A 120 -49.33 -6.55 -27.56
C TYR A 120 -50.83 -6.83 -27.44
N TYR A 121 -51.62 -6.00 -28.10
CA TYR A 121 -53.07 -6.16 -28.17
C TYR A 121 -53.50 -6.15 -29.63
N ALA A 122 -54.28 -7.15 -30.02
CA ALA A 122 -54.76 -7.32 -31.39
C ALA A 122 -56.27 -7.55 -31.41
N ILE A 123 -56.94 -7.14 -32.48
CA ILE A 123 -58.39 -7.35 -32.65
C ILE A 123 -58.74 -8.83 -32.71
N THR A 124 -57.88 -9.65 -33.32
CA THR A 124 -58.03 -11.10 -33.43
C THR A 124 -56.73 -11.82 -33.10
N ASP A 125 -56.83 -13.09 -32.71
CA ASP A 125 -55.66 -13.94 -32.42
C ASP A 125 -54.75 -14.12 -33.65
N THR A 126 -55.31 -14.16 -34.87
CA THR A 126 -54.53 -14.22 -36.11
C THR A 126 -53.72 -12.95 -36.36
N GLU A 127 -54.23 -11.79 -35.92
CA GLU A 127 -53.50 -10.53 -36.05
C GLU A 127 -52.28 -10.45 -35.12
N CYS A 128 -52.24 -11.20 -34.02
CA CYS A 128 -51.02 -11.31 -33.20
C CYS A 128 -49.84 -11.88 -33.99
N ILE A 129 -50.07 -12.93 -34.77
CA ILE A 129 -49.03 -13.58 -35.58
C ILE A 129 -48.69 -12.69 -36.77
N THR A 130 -49.69 -12.26 -37.52
CA THR A 130 -49.47 -11.55 -38.79
C THR A 130 -48.91 -10.14 -38.63
N ARG A 131 -49.20 -9.44 -37.52
CA ARG A 131 -48.72 -8.07 -37.28
C ARG A 131 -47.55 -7.97 -36.31
N PHE A 132 -47.57 -8.76 -35.24
CA PHE A 132 -46.56 -8.69 -34.18
C PHE A 132 -45.58 -9.86 -34.20
N ASN A 133 -45.82 -10.88 -35.03
CA ASN A 133 -45.03 -12.11 -35.05
C ASN A 133 -44.97 -12.80 -33.67
N VAL A 134 -46.07 -12.73 -32.92
CA VAL A 134 -46.22 -13.33 -31.59
C VAL A 134 -47.38 -14.31 -31.60
N VAL A 135 -47.19 -15.50 -31.01
CA VAL A 135 -48.24 -16.50 -30.85
C VAL A 135 -49.31 -15.95 -29.87
N PRO A 136 -50.60 -15.94 -30.24
CA PRO A 136 -51.65 -15.36 -29.41
C PRO A 136 -51.86 -16.17 -28.13
N ARG A 137 -52.03 -15.46 -27.00
CA ARG A 137 -52.45 -16.04 -25.73
C ARG A 137 -53.97 -15.98 -25.64
N THR A 138 -54.62 -17.13 -25.80
CA THR A 138 -56.08 -17.27 -25.77
C THR A 138 -56.61 -17.23 -24.34
N GLY A 139 -57.65 -16.43 -24.10
CA GLY A 139 -58.26 -16.29 -22.77
C GLY A 139 -57.62 -15.16 -21.95
N PRO A 140 -57.79 -15.18 -20.60
CA PRO A 140 -57.12 -14.23 -19.72
C PRO A 140 -55.60 -14.30 -19.86
N PRO A 141 -54.87 -13.17 -19.76
CA PRO A 141 -53.41 -13.15 -19.79
C PRO A 141 -52.78 -14.12 -18.79
N SER A 142 -51.82 -14.92 -19.25
CA SER A 142 -51.01 -15.83 -18.44
C SER A 142 -49.59 -15.92 -19.00
N TYR A 143 -48.63 -16.23 -18.12
CA TYR A 143 -47.20 -16.14 -18.40
C TYR A 143 -46.47 -17.41 -17.96
N ILE A 144 -45.47 -17.81 -18.73
CA ILE A 144 -44.59 -18.96 -18.48
C ILE A 144 -43.22 -18.47 -17.97
N HIS A 145 -42.75 -17.31 -18.42
CA HIS A 145 -41.48 -16.70 -18.02
C HIS A 145 -41.67 -15.28 -17.48
N ASP A 146 -40.74 -14.80 -16.66
CA ASP A 146 -40.81 -13.48 -16.02
C ASP A 146 -40.68 -12.31 -17.01
N ASP A 147 -39.98 -12.50 -18.12
CA ASP A 147 -39.74 -11.51 -19.18
C ASP A 147 -40.61 -11.74 -20.42
N GLU A 148 -41.54 -12.70 -20.38
CA GLU A 148 -42.38 -13.04 -21.53
C GLU A 148 -43.28 -11.86 -21.93
N VAL A 149 -43.20 -11.48 -23.20
CA VAL A 149 -44.07 -10.50 -23.85
C VAL A 149 -45.13 -11.25 -24.67
N ILE A 150 -46.39 -11.11 -24.27
CA ILE A 150 -47.51 -11.82 -24.90
C ILE A 150 -48.27 -10.91 -25.88
N CYS A 151 -49.07 -11.53 -26.74
CA CYS A 151 -50.13 -10.86 -27.49
C CYS A 151 -51.50 -11.46 -27.14
N THR A 152 -52.50 -10.61 -26.88
CA THR A 152 -53.86 -11.08 -26.55
C THR A 152 -54.93 -10.28 -27.28
N SER A 153 -56.02 -10.95 -27.67
CA SER A 153 -57.24 -10.33 -28.20
C SER A 153 -58.34 -10.15 -27.14
N PHE A 154 -58.12 -10.64 -25.92
CA PHE A 154 -59.12 -10.68 -24.85
C PHE A 154 -59.70 -9.29 -24.52
N TYR A 155 -58.84 -8.28 -24.48
CA TYR A 155 -59.19 -6.90 -24.14
C TYR A 155 -59.53 -6.01 -25.36
N SER A 156 -59.42 -6.53 -26.59
CA SER A 156 -59.68 -5.78 -27.83
C SER A 156 -61.08 -6.05 -28.42
N LYS A 157 -61.96 -6.69 -27.64
CA LYS A 157 -63.37 -6.91 -28.00
C LYS A 157 -64.12 -5.58 -28.01
N ILE A 158 -65.04 -5.43 -28.98
CA ILE A 158 -65.78 -4.17 -29.22
C ILE A 158 -66.73 -3.80 -28.09
N HIS A 159 -67.35 -4.77 -27.41
CA HIS A 159 -68.12 -4.51 -26.20
C HIS A 159 -67.20 -4.42 -24.97
N PRO A 160 -67.47 -3.50 -24.03
CA PRO A 160 -68.49 -2.46 -24.10
C PRO A 160 -68.10 -1.29 -25.02
N LEU A 161 -69.09 -0.60 -25.58
CA LEU A 161 -68.87 0.54 -26.51
C LEU A 161 -68.40 1.81 -25.79
N GLU A 162 -68.53 1.86 -24.47
CA GLU A 162 -68.08 2.94 -23.60
C GLU A 162 -67.57 2.36 -22.28
N ASN A 163 -66.73 3.10 -21.57
CA ASN A 163 -66.24 2.72 -20.24
C ASN A 163 -65.54 1.35 -20.21
N GLY A 164 -65.01 0.91 -21.37
CA GLY A 164 -64.29 -0.35 -21.45
C GLY A 164 -62.95 -0.26 -20.75
N GLU A 165 -62.64 -1.28 -19.95
CA GLU A 165 -61.39 -1.34 -19.19
C GLU A 165 -60.44 -2.38 -19.77
N ILE A 166 -59.15 -2.08 -19.67
CA ILE A 166 -58.05 -2.96 -20.03
C ILE A 166 -57.12 -3.04 -18.83
N HIS A 167 -56.99 -4.24 -18.29
CA HIS A 167 -56.16 -4.52 -17.11
C HIS A 167 -54.92 -5.26 -17.55
N THR A 168 -53.75 -4.68 -17.29
CA THR A 168 -52.46 -5.26 -17.67
C THR A 168 -51.63 -5.45 -16.42
N SER A 169 -51.57 -6.68 -15.91
CA SER A 169 -50.69 -7.01 -14.79
C SER A 169 -49.32 -7.43 -15.31
N LEU A 170 -48.27 -6.80 -14.80
CA LEU A 170 -46.88 -7.10 -15.14
C LEU A 170 -46.23 -8.07 -14.14
N ILE A 171 -46.81 -8.24 -12.95
CA ILE A 171 -46.30 -9.12 -11.89
C ILE A 171 -47.20 -10.35 -11.70
N ASN A 172 -48.51 -10.16 -11.53
CA ASN A 172 -49.40 -11.25 -11.17
C ASN A 172 -49.48 -12.28 -12.31
N GLY A 173 -49.35 -13.56 -11.94
CA GLY A 173 -49.37 -14.68 -12.87
C GLY A 173 -48.01 -15.04 -13.49
N ARG A 174 -46.92 -14.34 -13.12
CA ARG A 174 -45.55 -14.73 -13.47
C ARG A 174 -44.92 -15.65 -12.41
N PRO A 175 -43.98 -16.54 -12.77
CA PRO A 175 -43.40 -17.53 -11.85
C PRO A 175 -42.77 -16.93 -10.58
N SER A 176 -42.04 -15.82 -10.69
CA SER A 176 -41.36 -15.19 -9.56
C SER A 176 -42.14 -14.01 -8.96
N ALA A 177 -43.47 -14.06 -8.98
CA ALA A 177 -44.29 -12.97 -8.43
C ALA A 177 -44.13 -12.79 -6.91
N ASP A 178 -43.98 -13.90 -6.15
CA ASP A 178 -43.86 -13.86 -4.69
C ASP A 178 -42.46 -13.46 -4.20
N ASP A 179 -41.41 -13.86 -4.94
CA ASP A 179 -40.01 -13.49 -4.70
C ASP A 179 -39.37 -13.01 -6.02
N PRO A 180 -39.41 -11.70 -6.32
CA PRO A 180 -39.03 -11.16 -7.63
C PRO A 180 -37.59 -11.45 -8.02
N SER A 181 -37.44 -12.20 -9.12
CA SER A 181 -36.14 -12.45 -9.74
C SER A 181 -35.53 -11.15 -10.31
N PRO A 182 -34.20 -11.06 -10.47
CA PRO A 182 -33.57 -9.93 -11.17
C PRO A 182 -34.15 -9.68 -12.57
N THR A 183 -34.58 -10.75 -13.25
CA THR A 183 -35.24 -10.70 -14.55
C THR A 183 -36.59 -9.99 -14.46
N LEU A 184 -37.43 -10.35 -13.49
CA LEU A 184 -38.74 -9.71 -13.28
C LEU A 184 -38.60 -8.24 -12.85
N LEU A 185 -37.63 -7.94 -11.98
CA LEU A 185 -37.34 -6.57 -11.55
C LEU A 185 -36.90 -5.70 -12.73
N ASN A 186 -36.04 -6.20 -13.61
CA ASN A 186 -35.65 -5.49 -14.83
C ASN A 186 -36.83 -5.33 -15.80
N PHE A 187 -37.63 -6.38 -15.99
CA PHE A 187 -38.81 -6.36 -16.86
C PHE A 187 -39.83 -5.30 -16.43
N THR A 188 -40.11 -5.20 -15.13
CA THR A 188 -41.10 -4.26 -14.55
C THR A 188 -40.57 -2.84 -14.38
N SER A 189 -39.25 -2.62 -14.50
CA SER A 189 -38.63 -1.31 -14.34
C SER A 189 -38.90 -0.41 -15.55
N ALA A 190 -39.45 0.78 -15.30
CA ALA A 190 -39.69 1.79 -16.33
C ALA A 190 -39.68 3.22 -15.75
N ARG A 191 -39.22 4.18 -16.55
CA ARG A 191 -39.47 5.61 -16.33
C ARG A 191 -40.53 6.14 -17.30
N TYR A 192 -40.47 5.70 -18.55
CA TYR A 192 -41.42 6.11 -19.58
C TYR A 192 -42.34 4.94 -19.94
N ILE A 193 -43.62 5.23 -20.08
CA ILE A 193 -44.64 4.29 -20.53
C ILE A 193 -45.26 4.86 -21.79
N ARG A 194 -45.32 4.06 -22.86
CA ARG A 194 -45.87 4.48 -24.14
C ARG A 194 -46.99 3.56 -24.58
N LEU A 195 -48.13 4.16 -24.89
CA LEU A 195 -49.28 3.49 -25.49
C LEU A 195 -49.29 3.86 -26.97
N ARG A 196 -48.92 2.89 -27.82
CA ARG A 196 -48.88 3.08 -29.28
C ARG A 196 -50.11 2.46 -29.91
N PHE A 197 -51.14 3.27 -30.13
CA PHE A 197 -52.34 2.86 -30.85
C PHE A 197 -52.04 2.76 -32.35
N GLN A 198 -52.51 1.69 -32.99
CA GLN A 198 -52.24 1.40 -34.40
C GLN A 198 -53.51 1.17 -35.22
N ARG A 199 -54.63 0.82 -34.58
CA ARG A 199 -55.92 0.59 -35.25
C ARG A 199 -57.10 0.80 -34.32
N ILE A 200 -58.10 1.54 -34.79
CA ILE A 200 -59.35 1.78 -34.06
C ILE A 200 -60.26 0.56 -34.24
N ARG A 201 -61.04 0.21 -33.21
CA ARG A 201 -62.02 -0.87 -33.30
C ARG A 201 -63.28 -0.38 -34.00
N THR A 202 -63.61 -0.98 -35.14
CA THR A 202 -64.81 -0.66 -35.92
C THR A 202 -65.88 -1.74 -35.82
N LEU A 203 -67.15 -1.38 -36.07
CA LEU A 203 -68.24 -2.34 -36.26
C LEU A 203 -68.04 -3.08 -37.60
N ASN A 204 -68.41 -4.35 -37.67
CA ASN A 204 -68.22 -5.16 -38.88
C ASN A 204 -68.90 -4.57 -40.13
N ALA A 205 -70.07 -3.91 -39.96
CA ALA A 205 -70.78 -3.24 -41.05
C ALA A 205 -70.00 -2.04 -41.60
N ASP A 206 -69.45 -1.20 -40.71
CA ASP A 206 -68.70 0.00 -41.08
C ASP A 206 -67.29 -0.34 -41.58
N LEU A 207 -66.72 -1.48 -41.15
CA LEU A 207 -65.43 -1.98 -41.64
C LEU A 207 -65.45 -2.22 -43.16
N MET A 208 -66.55 -2.71 -43.71
CA MET A 208 -66.67 -2.89 -45.16
C MET A 208 -66.68 -1.56 -45.92
N THR A 209 -67.32 -0.53 -45.35
CA THR A 209 -67.35 0.83 -45.91
C THR A 209 -65.98 1.50 -45.84
N LEU A 210 -65.25 1.31 -44.73
CA LEU A 210 -63.91 1.88 -44.52
C LEU A 210 -62.80 1.14 -45.26
N ALA A 211 -63.07 -0.05 -45.80
CA ALA A 211 -62.13 -0.83 -46.61
C ALA A 211 -62.22 -0.52 -48.12
N LEU A 212 -63.12 0.36 -48.54
CA LEU A 212 -63.21 0.83 -49.93
C LEU A 212 -62.10 1.86 -50.19
N ASN A 213 -61.31 1.64 -51.26
CA ASN A 213 -60.08 2.40 -51.55
C ASN A 213 -60.30 3.84 -52.08
N ASP A 214 -61.54 4.26 -52.39
CA ASP A 214 -61.81 5.65 -52.83
C ASP A 214 -62.27 6.51 -51.63
N PRO A 215 -61.47 7.51 -51.19
CA PRO A 215 -61.82 8.39 -50.08
C PRO A 215 -63.11 9.20 -50.31
N ARG A 216 -63.59 9.30 -51.56
CA ARG A 216 -64.75 10.12 -51.93
C ARG A 216 -66.11 9.45 -51.66
N ASP A 217 -66.13 8.13 -51.49
CA ASP A 217 -67.37 7.35 -51.28
C ASP A 217 -67.66 7.04 -49.79
N ILE A 218 -66.81 7.52 -48.87
CA ILE A 218 -66.95 7.23 -47.44
C ILE A 218 -67.83 8.29 -46.77
N ASP A 219 -68.97 7.88 -46.20
CA ASP A 219 -69.88 8.76 -45.47
C ASP A 219 -69.19 9.41 -44.25
N PRO A 220 -69.10 10.76 -44.18
CA PRO A 220 -68.57 11.49 -43.02
C PRO A 220 -69.21 11.12 -41.68
N ILE A 221 -70.45 10.65 -41.66
CA ILE A 221 -71.16 10.24 -40.45
C ILE A 221 -70.53 8.96 -39.86
N VAL A 222 -69.99 8.07 -40.70
CA VAL A 222 -69.32 6.84 -40.27
C VAL A 222 -67.95 7.17 -39.69
N THR A 223 -67.17 7.98 -40.40
CA THR A 223 -65.79 8.35 -40.00
C THR A 223 -65.74 9.22 -38.74
N ARG A 224 -66.75 10.06 -38.50
CA ARG A 224 -66.88 10.85 -37.26
C ARG A 224 -67.12 10.01 -35.99
N ARG A 225 -67.49 8.73 -36.13
CA ARG A 225 -67.76 7.83 -34.99
C ARG A 225 -66.54 7.12 -34.43
N TYR A 226 -65.42 7.18 -35.14
CA TYR A 226 -64.22 6.40 -34.83
C TYR A 226 -63.07 7.31 -34.41
N TYR A 227 -62.77 7.26 -33.12
CA TYR A 227 -61.69 7.97 -32.43
C TYR A 227 -61.32 7.19 -31.16
N TYR A 228 -60.20 7.53 -30.53
CA TYR A 228 -59.83 7.06 -29.20
C TYR A 228 -60.30 8.05 -28.13
N SER A 229 -60.79 7.54 -27.01
CA SER A 229 -61.10 8.34 -25.84
C SER A 229 -60.63 7.63 -24.57
N ILE A 230 -59.97 8.36 -23.67
CA ILE A 230 -59.41 7.82 -22.44
C ILE A 230 -59.75 8.75 -21.29
N LYS A 231 -60.39 8.22 -20.25
CA LYS A 231 -60.71 8.98 -19.02
C LYS A 231 -59.77 8.71 -17.86
N ASP A 232 -59.09 7.57 -17.86
CA ASP A 232 -58.22 7.16 -16.75
C ASP A 232 -57.12 6.21 -17.26
N ILE A 233 -55.87 6.61 -17.01
CA ILE A 233 -54.66 5.81 -17.11
C ILE A 233 -54.10 5.69 -15.71
N SER A 234 -54.29 4.52 -15.11
CA SER A 234 -53.83 4.21 -13.76
C SER A 234 -52.62 3.30 -13.83
N VAL A 235 -51.47 3.81 -13.39
CA VAL A 235 -50.21 3.07 -13.31
C VAL A 235 -49.92 2.77 -11.84
N GLY A 236 -49.97 1.49 -11.48
CA GLY A 236 -49.63 1.03 -10.13
C GLY A 236 -48.19 0.52 -10.10
N GLY A 237 -47.42 0.96 -9.11
CA GLY A 237 -46.04 0.52 -8.93
C GLY A 237 -45.49 0.92 -7.57
N MET A 238 -44.23 0.57 -7.33
CA MET A 238 -43.50 0.90 -6.10
C MET A 238 -42.15 1.54 -6.42
N CYS A 239 -41.65 2.34 -5.49
CA CYS A 239 -40.30 2.88 -5.57
C CYS A 239 -39.26 1.78 -5.37
N ILE A 240 -38.12 1.93 -6.03
CA ILE A 240 -36.98 1.03 -5.89
C ILE A 240 -36.15 1.50 -4.69
N CYS A 241 -36.37 0.87 -3.54
CA CYS A 241 -35.62 1.15 -2.30
C CYS A 241 -34.80 -0.05 -1.81
N TYR A 242 -34.67 -1.09 -2.64
CA TYR A 242 -33.94 -2.34 -2.35
C TYR A 242 -34.26 -2.98 -0.98
N GLY A 243 -35.51 -2.86 -0.50
CA GLY A 243 -35.92 -3.41 0.80
C GLY A 243 -35.41 -2.62 2.02
N HIS A 244 -34.82 -1.44 1.82
CA HIS A 244 -34.31 -0.59 2.90
C HIS A 244 -35.16 0.64 3.19
N ALA A 245 -36.37 0.76 2.64
CA ALA A 245 -37.31 1.81 3.02
C ALA A 245 -38.74 1.30 3.05
N LYS A 246 -39.55 1.85 3.96
CA LYS A 246 -41.00 1.55 4.04
C LYS A 246 -41.85 2.50 3.19
N ALA A 247 -41.35 3.69 2.91
CA ALA A 247 -42.06 4.73 2.18
C ALA A 247 -41.11 5.52 1.27
N CYS A 248 -41.68 6.12 0.23
CA CYS A 248 -40.98 7.04 -0.66
C CYS A 248 -41.84 8.27 -0.94
N PRO A 249 -41.89 9.26 -0.03
CA PRO A 249 -42.69 10.46 -0.21
C PRO A 249 -42.18 11.33 -1.37
N LEU A 250 -43.07 12.12 -1.94
CA LEU A 250 -42.73 13.13 -2.95
C LEU A 250 -42.00 14.30 -2.29
N ASN A 251 -40.74 14.53 -2.67
CA ASN A 251 -40.00 15.70 -2.27
C ASN A 251 -40.53 16.95 -2.99
N GLN A 252 -40.98 17.94 -2.22
CA GLN A 252 -41.65 19.13 -2.78
C GLN A 252 -40.71 20.03 -3.59
N TYR A 253 -39.41 20.00 -3.32
CA TYR A 253 -38.39 20.82 -3.98
C TYR A 253 -37.93 20.18 -5.29
N THR A 254 -37.59 18.89 -5.25
CA THR A 254 -37.07 18.18 -6.44
C THR A 254 -38.18 17.61 -7.33
N LYS A 255 -39.42 17.56 -6.83
CA LYS A 255 -40.59 16.92 -7.47
C LYS A 255 -40.39 15.43 -7.79
N LYS A 256 -39.44 14.77 -7.11
CA LYS A 256 -39.13 13.34 -7.21
C LYS A 256 -39.51 12.60 -5.93
N PHE A 257 -39.81 11.31 -6.03
CA PHE A 257 -40.05 10.45 -4.87
C PHE A 257 -38.73 9.86 -4.40
N SER A 258 -38.34 10.18 -3.17
CA SER A 258 -37.11 9.69 -2.53
C SER A 258 -37.48 8.69 -1.45
N CYS A 259 -36.75 7.59 -1.38
CA CYS A 259 -36.91 6.60 -0.31
C CYS A 259 -36.52 7.19 1.04
N GLU A 260 -37.32 6.91 2.09
CA GLU A 260 -36.94 7.15 3.48
C GLU A 260 -36.07 5.99 3.97
N CYS A 261 -34.77 6.08 3.69
CA CYS A 261 -33.84 4.97 3.93
C CYS A 261 -33.70 4.63 5.42
N GLU A 262 -33.82 3.34 5.71
CA GLU A 262 -33.54 2.67 6.97
C GLU A 262 -32.25 1.84 6.83
N HIS A 263 -31.95 0.98 7.81
CA HIS A 263 -30.85 0.01 7.74
C HIS A 263 -29.45 0.63 7.50
N ASN A 264 -29.26 1.91 7.89
CA ASN A 264 -28.05 2.70 7.67
C ASN A 264 -27.64 2.78 6.18
N THR A 265 -28.64 2.80 5.30
CA THR A 265 -28.47 3.03 3.86
C THR A 265 -28.79 4.47 3.51
N CYS A 266 -28.18 4.96 2.46
CA CYS A 266 -28.25 6.35 2.01
C CYS A 266 -28.39 6.39 0.48
N GLY A 267 -28.83 7.53 -0.06
CA GLY A 267 -29.14 7.72 -1.47
C GLY A 267 -30.65 7.78 -1.73
N GLU A 268 -31.06 8.29 -2.89
CA GLU A 268 -32.49 8.45 -3.25
C GLU A 268 -33.25 7.11 -3.27
N SER A 269 -32.52 6.02 -3.55
CA SER A 269 -33.01 4.64 -3.64
C SER A 269 -32.42 3.71 -2.59
N CYS A 270 -31.70 4.24 -1.59
CA CYS A 270 -31.02 3.41 -0.58
C CYS A 270 -30.00 2.42 -1.19
N ASP A 271 -29.31 2.86 -2.24
CA ASP A 271 -28.44 2.08 -3.12
C ASP A 271 -26.99 1.97 -2.60
N ARG A 272 -26.70 2.56 -1.44
CA ARG A 272 -25.39 2.49 -0.78
C ARG A 272 -25.53 2.55 0.73
N CYS A 273 -24.51 2.08 1.44
CA CYS A 273 -24.40 2.35 2.88
C CYS A 273 -24.11 3.83 3.13
N CYS A 274 -24.59 4.35 4.25
CA CYS A 274 -24.24 5.70 4.69
C CYS A 274 -22.74 5.84 4.99
N PRO A 275 -22.18 7.07 4.88
CA PRO A 275 -20.80 7.32 5.27
C PRO A 275 -20.52 6.82 6.69
N GLY A 276 -19.42 6.08 6.85
CA GLY A 276 -19.07 5.48 8.15
C GLY A 276 -19.68 4.09 8.41
N TYR A 277 -20.58 3.60 7.55
CA TYR A 277 -21.25 2.29 7.68
C TYR A 277 -20.78 1.26 6.65
N ASN A 278 -19.49 1.30 6.32
CA ASN A 278 -18.89 0.48 5.27
C ASN A 278 -18.03 -0.67 5.82
N GLN A 279 -18.39 -1.24 6.98
CA GLN A 279 -17.67 -2.40 7.52
C GLN A 279 -17.83 -3.65 6.65
N LYS A 280 -19.00 -3.80 6.04
CA LYS A 280 -19.39 -4.88 5.13
C LYS A 280 -19.87 -4.29 3.79
N PRO A 281 -19.83 -5.07 2.69
CA PRO A 281 -20.35 -4.59 1.41
C PRO A 281 -21.87 -4.39 1.49
N TRP A 282 -22.38 -3.39 0.77
CA TRP A 282 -23.81 -3.14 0.65
C TRP A 282 -24.49 -4.31 -0.06
N MET A 283 -25.69 -4.69 0.40
CA MET A 283 -26.53 -5.73 -0.20
C MET A 283 -27.99 -5.34 -0.06
N ALA A 284 -28.80 -5.60 -1.09
CA ALA A 284 -30.24 -5.37 -1.05
C ALA A 284 -30.92 -6.23 0.03
N GLY A 285 -31.91 -5.66 0.72
CA GLY A 285 -32.77 -6.38 1.66
C GLY A 285 -33.68 -7.40 0.94
N THR A 286 -33.83 -8.58 1.54
CA THR A 286 -34.79 -9.61 1.14
C THR A 286 -35.91 -9.71 2.18
N PHE A 287 -36.93 -10.53 1.92
CA PHE A 287 -37.98 -10.80 2.91
C PHE A 287 -37.43 -11.46 4.19
N LEU A 288 -36.36 -12.24 4.09
CA LEU A 288 -35.76 -12.97 5.21
C LEU A 288 -34.65 -12.18 5.92
N THR A 289 -33.87 -11.41 5.15
CA THR A 289 -32.64 -10.77 5.61
C THR A 289 -32.64 -9.28 5.29
N ARG A 290 -32.40 -8.45 6.30
CA ARG A 290 -32.45 -6.97 6.15
C ARG A 290 -31.17 -6.34 5.62
N HIS A 291 -30.06 -7.08 5.62
CA HIS A 291 -28.74 -6.65 5.16
C HIS A 291 -28.36 -5.23 5.63
N VAL A 292 -28.39 -5.03 6.95
CA VAL A 292 -28.11 -3.74 7.57
C VAL A 292 -26.64 -3.37 7.42
N CYS A 293 -26.37 -2.14 6.97
CA CYS A 293 -25.00 -1.63 6.88
C CYS A 293 -24.42 -1.41 8.29
N GLU A 294 -23.20 -1.91 8.48
CA GLU A 294 -22.52 -1.96 9.77
C GLU A 294 -21.50 -0.82 9.90
N LYS A 295 -21.51 -0.12 11.05
CA LYS A 295 -20.60 1.00 11.34
C LYS A 295 -19.14 0.50 11.36
N CYS A 296 -18.23 1.25 10.76
CA CYS A 296 -16.80 0.99 10.88
C CYS A 296 -16.31 1.33 12.29
N ASN A 297 -15.32 0.58 12.77
CA ASN A 297 -14.64 0.92 14.02
C ASN A 297 -13.36 1.71 13.72
N CYS A 298 -13.39 3.02 13.93
CA CYS A 298 -12.24 3.91 13.73
C CYS A 298 -11.67 4.44 15.05
N HIS A 299 -11.94 3.77 16.19
CA HIS A 299 -11.53 4.21 17.53
C HIS A 299 -11.88 5.67 17.88
N GLY A 300 -12.96 6.20 17.31
CA GLY A 300 -13.37 7.60 17.47
C GLY A 300 -12.44 8.62 16.81
N LYS A 301 -11.54 8.19 15.92
CA LYS A 301 -10.59 9.06 15.20
C LYS A 301 -11.05 9.46 13.82
N SER A 302 -12.10 8.80 13.31
CA SER A 302 -12.80 9.15 12.08
C SER A 302 -14.26 8.71 12.15
N GLU A 303 -15.15 9.45 11.48
CA GLU A 303 -16.55 9.07 11.27
C GLU A 303 -16.80 8.53 9.86
N GLU A 304 -15.80 8.56 8.97
CA GLU A 304 -15.92 8.12 7.58
C GLU A 304 -14.99 6.94 7.30
N CYS A 305 -15.48 6.00 6.51
CA CYS A 305 -14.73 4.83 6.08
C CYS A 305 -15.23 4.38 4.70
N TYR A 306 -14.43 3.57 4.01
CA TYR A 306 -14.83 2.89 2.79
C TYR A 306 -14.58 1.38 2.92
N PHE A 307 -15.30 0.59 2.14
CA PHE A 307 -15.10 -0.87 2.12
C PHE A 307 -13.99 -1.24 1.12
N ASN A 308 -13.01 -2.01 1.57
CA ASN A 308 -11.93 -2.56 0.76
C ASN A 308 -12.02 -4.10 0.72
N HIS A 309 -12.16 -4.66 -0.49
CA HIS A 309 -12.30 -6.11 -0.69
C HIS A 309 -11.09 -6.90 -0.17
N THR A 310 -9.86 -6.45 -0.44
CA THR A 310 -8.65 -7.15 0.01
C THR A 310 -8.54 -7.20 1.54
N VAL A 311 -8.92 -6.11 2.20
CA VAL A 311 -8.99 -6.04 3.67
C VAL A 311 -10.09 -6.96 4.21
N GLY A 312 -11.25 -6.98 3.52
CA GLY A 312 -12.39 -7.83 3.83
C GLY A 312 -12.08 -9.33 3.75
N ASP A 313 -11.50 -9.77 2.64
CA ASP A 313 -11.14 -11.16 2.39
C ASP A 313 -10.08 -11.65 3.39
N ALA A 314 -9.13 -10.77 3.74
CA ALA A 314 -8.10 -11.05 4.73
C ALA A 314 -8.55 -10.85 6.19
N LYS A 315 -9.79 -10.37 6.43
CA LYS A 315 -10.36 -10.06 7.75
C LYS A 315 -9.44 -9.16 8.59
N LEU A 316 -8.96 -8.07 8.01
CA LEU A 316 -8.00 -7.17 8.66
C LEU A 316 -8.64 -5.94 9.33
N SER A 317 -9.94 -5.70 9.09
CA SER A 317 -10.66 -4.60 9.72
C SER A 317 -11.34 -5.05 11.01
N LEU A 318 -11.15 -4.27 12.07
CA LEU A 318 -11.85 -4.44 13.33
C LEU A 318 -13.29 -3.93 13.22
N ASN A 319 -14.26 -4.74 13.67
CA ASN A 319 -15.67 -4.34 13.72
C ASN A 319 -16.03 -3.64 15.06
N ILE A 320 -17.29 -3.22 15.23
CA ILE A 320 -17.77 -2.57 16.47
C ILE A 320 -17.82 -3.50 17.68
N HIS A 321 -17.76 -4.82 17.47
CA HIS A 321 -17.75 -5.83 18.52
C HIS A 321 -16.31 -6.19 18.97
N GLY A 322 -15.29 -5.59 18.35
CA GLY A 322 -13.88 -5.86 18.66
C GLY A 322 -13.34 -7.13 17.99
N GLU A 323 -14.01 -7.64 16.96
CA GLU A 323 -13.61 -8.80 16.19
C GLU A 323 -13.05 -8.36 14.84
N TYR A 324 -11.97 -9.03 14.40
CA TYR A 324 -11.39 -8.81 13.09
C TYR A 324 -12.25 -9.50 12.02
N GLU A 325 -13.21 -8.76 11.49
CA GLU A 325 -14.18 -9.20 10.50
C GLU A 325 -14.62 -8.01 9.64
N GLY A 326 -14.58 -8.17 8.31
CA GLY A 326 -14.99 -7.13 7.38
C GLY A 326 -13.83 -6.35 6.79
N GLY A 327 -14.18 -5.34 5.98
CA GLY A 327 -13.26 -4.64 5.08
C GLY A 327 -13.27 -3.13 5.24
N GLY A 328 -13.84 -2.59 6.32
CA GLY A 328 -13.91 -1.16 6.55
C GLY A 328 -12.53 -0.55 6.78
N VAL A 329 -12.18 0.49 6.01
CA VAL A 329 -10.94 1.26 6.13
C VAL A 329 -11.30 2.71 6.43
N CYS A 330 -10.82 3.22 7.55
CA CYS A 330 -11.10 4.58 8.02
C CYS A 330 -10.41 5.64 7.16
N LEU A 331 -11.06 6.79 6.99
CA LEU A 331 -10.57 7.92 6.20
C LEU A 331 -10.25 9.10 7.11
N GLY A 332 -9.12 9.78 6.88
CA GLY A 332 -8.79 11.01 7.60
C GLY A 332 -8.65 10.82 9.11
N CYS A 333 -7.88 9.81 9.55
CA CYS A 333 -7.62 9.56 10.96
C CYS A 333 -7.06 10.81 11.67
N SER A 334 -7.76 11.26 12.71
CA SER A 334 -7.35 12.41 13.53
C SER A 334 -6.35 12.02 14.63
N GLU A 335 -5.84 13.01 15.37
CA GLU A 335 -4.98 12.81 16.55
C GLU A 335 -3.64 12.09 16.27
N ASN A 336 -3.10 12.28 15.04
CA ASN A 336 -1.87 11.65 14.55
C ASN A 336 -1.92 10.10 14.56
N THR A 337 -3.11 9.55 14.34
CA THR A 337 -3.34 8.11 14.21
C THR A 337 -3.36 7.68 12.73
N VAL A 338 -3.05 6.42 12.46
CA VAL A 338 -2.98 5.83 11.12
C VAL A 338 -3.36 4.33 11.18
N GLY A 339 -3.55 3.71 10.03
CA GLY A 339 -3.91 2.29 9.88
C GLY A 339 -5.39 2.10 9.51
N ILE A 340 -5.77 0.83 9.30
CA ILE A 340 -7.11 0.43 8.80
C ILE A 340 -8.23 0.98 9.69
N ASN A 341 -8.06 0.92 11.01
CA ASN A 341 -9.02 1.32 12.03
C ASN A 341 -8.55 2.58 12.79
N CYS A 342 -7.57 3.33 12.27
CA CYS A 342 -6.85 4.38 13.02
C CYS A 342 -6.20 3.87 14.31
N GLN A 343 -5.73 2.63 14.28
CA GLN A 343 -5.25 1.93 15.46
C GLN A 343 -3.76 2.12 15.73
N SER A 344 -2.97 2.75 14.86
CA SER A 344 -1.52 2.94 15.00
C SER A 344 -1.18 4.44 15.04
N CYS A 345 0.06 4.81 15.36
CA CYS A 345 0.51 6.20 15.31
C CYS A 345 1.25 6.51 14.00
N GLU A 346 1.10 7.74 13.52
CA GLU A 346 1.82 8.24 12.35
C GLU A 346 3.34 8.32 12.61
N ASP A 347 4.15 8.23 11.55
CA ASP A 347 5.61 8.35 11.62
C ASP A 347 6.04 9.62 12.38
N GLY A 348 6.90 9.44 13.40
CA GLY A 348 7.29 10.53 14.29
C GLY A 348 6.40 10.69 15.52
N TYR A 349 5.41 9.82 15.70
CA TYR A 349 4.64 9.66 16.93
C TYR A 349 4.67 8.22 17.45
N TYR A 350 4.45 8.05 18.75
CA TYR A 350 4.34 6.75 19.40
C TYR A 350 3.23 6.75 20.45
N ARG A 351 2.70 5.57 20.74
CA ARG A 351 1.70 5.38 21.79
C ARG A 351 2.32 4.77 23.05
N PRO A 352 2.24 5.44 24.21
CA PRO A 352 2.68 4.86 25.48
C PRO A 352 1.90 3.59 25.83
N LYS A 353 2.55 2.63 26.51
CA LYS A 353 2.01 1.30 26.80
C LYS A 353 0.65 1.28 27.55
N GLU A 354 0.38 2.30 28.35
CA GLU A 354 -0.82 2.38 29.19
C GLU A 354 -2.02 3.06 28.49
N VAL A 355 -1.81 3.62 27.29
CA VAL A 355 -2.80 4.44 26.59
C VAL A 355 -3.49 3.61 25.51
N ARG A 356 -4.83 3.59 25.50
CA ARG A 356 -5.60 2.83 24.51
C ARG A 356 -5.77 3.60 23.18
N PRO A 357 -5.99 2.91 22.04
CA PRO A 357 -6.24 3.58 20.75
C PRO A 357 -7.46 4.52 20.75
N ASP A 358 -8.47 4.22 21.57
CA ASP A 358 -9.73 4.96 21.67
C ASP A 358 -9.65 6.24 22.53
N GLU A 359 -8.61 6.38 23.36
CA GLU A 359 -8.42 7.57 24.22
C GLU A 359 -8.09 8.84 23.41
N HIS A 360 -8.39 10.01 23.96
CA HIS A 360 -8.13 11.30 23.31
C HIS A 360 -6.62 11.61 23.28
N TRP A 361 -6.08 11.90 22.09
CA TRP A 361 -4.66 12.10 21.79
C TRP A 361 -3.75 10.95 22.25
N PRO A 362 -3.92 9.74 21.68
CA PRO A 362 -3.17 8.57 22.13
C PRO A 362 -1.70 8.59 21.66
N CYS A 363 -1.40 9.37 20.62
CA CYS A 363 -0.09 9.44 19.98
C CYS A 363 0.70 10.66 20.45
N ARG A 364 1.89 10.41 21.02
CA ARG A 364 2.84 11.42 21.49
C ARG A 364 4.00 11.57 20.52
N ARG A 365 4.50 12.79 20.34
CA ARG A 365 5.60 13.09 19.42
C ARG A 365 6.92 12.44 19.89
N CYS A 366 7.63 11.81 18.96
CA CYS A 366 8.97 11.30 19.17
C CYS A 366 9.94 12.44 19.50
N SER A 367 10.88 12.19 20.41
CA SER A 367 11.89 13.17 20.84
C SER A 367 13.31 12.73 20.46
N CYS A 368 13.50 12.31 19.20
CA CYS A 368 14.78 11.81 18.70
C CYS A 368 15.78 12.95 18.43
N ASP A 369 17.01 12.80 18.91
CA ASP A 369 18.10 13.71 18.55
C ASP A 369 18.62 13.34 17.17
N LEU A 370 18.44 14.21 16.17
CA LEU A 370 18.83 13.95 14.78
C LEU A 370 20.35 13.81 14.60
N ARG A 371 21.16 14.29 15.56
CA ARG A 371 22.62 14.11 15.52
C ARG A 371 22.97 12.64 15.67
N GLY A 372 22.37 11.97 16.65
CA GLY A 372 22.61 10.56 16.95
C GLY A 372 21.62 9.58 16.31
N SER A 373 20.44 10.03 15.85
CA SER A 373 19.40 9.17 15.28
C SER A 373 19.49 9.08 13.76
N LEU A 374 19.10 7.94 13.17
CA LEU A 374 19.02 7.78 11.70
C LEU A 374 17.90 8.64 11.09
N HIS A 375 16.77 8.75 11.77
CA HIS A 375 15.60 9.54 11.39
C HIS A 375 14.84 10.04 12.62
N SER A 376 13.87 10.95 12.44
CA SER A 376 13.02 11.48 13.52
C SER A 376 11.95 10.51 14.02
N ALA A 377 11.66 9.45 13.28
CA ALA A 377 10.69 8.43 13.69
C ALA A 377 11.27 7.55 14.82
N CYS A 378 10.42 7.26 15.80
CA CYS A 378 10.68 6.30 16.87
C CYS A 378 9.72 5.11 16.73
N VAL A 379 9.95 4.05 17.48
CA VAL A 379 9.08 2.86 17.46
C VAL A 379 7.64 3.26 17.84
N PRO A 380 6.65 3.13 16.92
CA PRO A 380 5.33 3.73 17.11
C PRO A 380 4.45 2.97 18.12
N ASP A 381 4.54 1.65 18.15
CA ASP A 381 3.73 0.78 19.02
C ASP A 381 4.41 -0.58 19.29
N GLU A 382 3.77 -1.41 20.13
CA GLU A 382 4.29 -2.73 20.51
C GLU A 382 4.43 -3.71 19.33
N SER A 383 3.73 -3.51 18.22
CA SER A 383 3.84 -4.40 17.05
C SER A 383 5.19 -4.29 16.34
N GLN A 384 5.88 -3.16 16.51
CA GLN A 384 7.20 -2.91 15.94
C GLN A 384 8.32 -2.87 16.99
N ALA A 385 8.00 -3.16 18.25
CA ALA A 385 9.00 -3.30 19.29
C ALA A 385 9.84 -4.58 19.06
N THR A 386 11.16 -4.48 19.25
CA THR A 386 12.11 -5.59 19.12
C THR A 386 12.97 -5.70 20.38
N GLU A 387 13.67 -6.82 20.59
CA GLU A 387 14.57 -6.98 21.73
C GLU A 387 15.68 -5.91 21.71
N GLY A 388 15.54 -4.89 22.56
CA GLY A 388 16.46 -3.75 22.67
C GLY A 388 15.90 -2.40 22.18
N LEU A 389 14.76 -2.38 21.47
CA LEU A 389 14.04 -1.15 21.10
C LEU A 389 12.61 -1.16 21.64
N ALA A 390 12.41 -0.49 22.77
CA ALA A 390 11.09 -0.26 23.36
C ALA A 390 10.27 0.77 22.55
N VAL A 391 8.96 0.78 22.78
CA VAL A 391 8.05 1.77 22.17
C VAL A 391 8.48 3.19 22.56
N GLY A 392 8.57 4.08 21.57
CA GLY A 392 9.09 5.44 21.75
C GLY A 392 10.60 5.58 21.63
N SER A 393 11.36 4.48 21.57
CA SER A 393 12.81 4.53 21.35
C SER A 393 13.16 4.89 19.91
N CYS A 394 14.17 5.72 19.75
CA CYS A 394 14.71 6.17 18.47
C CYS A 394 15.76 5.18 17.93
N ILE A 395 15.90 5.14 16.61
CA ILE A 395 16.88 4.26 15.97
C ILE A 395 18.22 5.01 15.86
N CYS A 396 19.19 4.59 16.68
CA CYS A 396 20.48 5.28 16.80
C CYS A 396 21.48 4.87 15.71
N LYS A 397 22.29 5.85 15.27
CA LYS A 397 23.50 5.65 14.47
C LYS A 397 24.53 4.86 15.27
N GLN A 398 25.47 4.24 14.57
CA GLN A 398 26.58 3.56 15.20
C GLN A 398 27.39 4.52 16.08
N GLY A 399 27.73 4.08 17.31
CA GLY A 399 28.44 4.90 18.29
C GLY A 399 27.55 5.81 19.13
N TYR A 400 26.24 5.84 18.89
CA TYR A 400 25.24 6.57 19.68
C TYR A 400 24.30 5.60 20.41
N ALA A 401 23.79 6.03 21.56
CA ALA A 401 22.91 5.24 22.41
C ALA A 401 21.95 6.13 23.21
N GLY A 402 21.05 5.52 23.97
CA GLY A 402 19.97 6.18 24.70
C GLY A 402 18.65 6.10 23.94
N GLU A 403 17.52 6.24 24.64
CA GLU A 403 16.18 6.17 24.02
C GLU A 403 15.97 7.25 22.95
N LYS A 404 16.69 8.37 23.07
CA LYS A 404 16.63 9.52 22.15
C LYS A 404 17.89 9.65 21.28
N CYS A 405 18.83 8.71 21.39
CA CYS A 405 20.15 8.77 20.76
C CYS A 405 20.95 10.04 21.13
N ASP A 406 20.84 10.44 22.39
CA ASP A 406 21.36 11.69 22.97
C ASP A 406 22.66 11.51 23.77
N ARG A 407 23.29 10.34 23.68
CA ARG A 407 24.59 10.06 24.29
C ARG A 407 25.41 9.08 23.43
N CYS A 408 26.71 9.00 23.72
CA CYS A 408 27.56 8.01 23.06
C CYS A 408 27.29 6.60 23.58
N ALA A 409 27.38 5.63 22.68
CA ALA A 409 27.35 4.22 23.00
C ALA A 409 28.57 3.81 23.83
N PHE A 410 28.47 2.68 24.52
CA PHE A 410 29.59 2.14 25.28
C PHE A 410 30.83 1.93 24.37
N GLY A 411 32.00 2.42 24.81
CA GLY A 411 33.22 2.43 24.02
C GLY A 411 33.38 3.64 23.09
N TYR A 412 32.47 4.62 23.15
CA TYR A 412 32.54 5.91 22.45
C TYR A 412 32.42 7.07 23.44
N THR A 413 33.02 8.22 23.12
CA THR A 413 33.01 9.43 23.96
C THR A 413 32.92 10.71 23.10
N GLY A 414 32.60 11.85 23.71
CA GLY A 414 32.66 13.15 23.04
C GLY A 414 31.35 13.67 22.40
N PHE A 415 30.18 13.28 22.89
CA PHE A 415 28.88 13.79 22.39
C PHE A 415 28.91 15.33 22.24
N PRO A 416 28.50 15.90 21.09
CA PRO A 416 27.66 15.33 20.04
C PRO A 416 28.37 14.54 18.93
N LEU A 417 29.71 14.49 18.91
CA LEU A 417 30.49 13.75 17.90
C LEU A 417 31.13 12.55 18.58
N CYS A 418 30.43 11.42 18.58
CA CYS A 418 30.88 10.23 19.29
C CYS A 418 32.05 9.54 18.57
N GLU A 419 33.23 9.64 19.17
CA GLU A 419 34.46 9.01 18.71
C GLU A 419 34.77 7.76 19.53
N ARG A 420 35.39 6.75 18.90
CA ARG A 420 35.76 5.52 19.59
C ARG A 420 36.88 5.78 20.59
N CYS A 421 36.76 5.19 21.78
CA CYS A 421 37.73 5.34 22.85
C CYS A 421 39.07 4.64 22.56
N ASN A 422 40.15 5.15 23.15
CA ASN A 422 41.52 4.72 22.85
C ASN A 422 41.90 3.34 23.40
N CYS A 423 41.22 2.82 24.42
CA CYS A 423 41.51 1.48 24.94
C CYS A 423 40.64 0.43 24.24
N SER A 424 41.26 -0.67 23.79
CA SER A 424 40.51 -1.84 23.31
C SER A 424 39.97 -2.63 24.50
N SER A 425 38.68 -2.94 24.49
CA SER A 425 38.05 -3.83 25.49
C SER A 425 38.57 -5.27 25.44
N GLU A 426 39.17 -5.70 24.32
CA GLU A 426 39.76 -7.03 24.18
C GLU A 426 41.20 -7.09 24.70
N GLY A 427 41.96 -5.99 24.56
CA GLY A 427 43.39 -5.92 24.90
C GLY A 427 43.70 -5.27 26.25
N SER A 428 42.73 -4.57 26.83
CA SER A 428 42.85 -3.82 28.08
C SER A 428 42.05 -4.48 29.20
N ILE A 429 42.55 -4.43 30.44
CA ILE A 429 41.77 -4.81 31.64
C ILE A 429 40.85 -3.67 32.13
N ASN A 430 40.89 -2.51 31.48
CA ASN A 430 40.07 -1.36 31.87
C ASN A 430 38.57 -1.71 31.71
N GLN A 431 37.79 -1.50 32.77
CA GLN A 431 36.33 -1.70 32.73
C GLN A 431 35.63 -0.68 31.82
N ASP A 432 36.14 0.55 31.78
CA ASP A 432 35.70 1.60 30.87
C ASP A 432 36.80 1.84 29.81
N PRO A 433 36.54 1.53 28.52
CA PRO A 433 37.48 1.76 27.41
C PRO A 433 37.90 3.23 27.24
N CYS A 434 37.15 4.15 27.83
CA CYS A 434 37.33 5.59 27.71
C CYS A 434 38.17 6.21 28.85
N GLN A 435 38.62 5.41 29.81
CA GLN A 435 39.48 5.86 30.91
C GLN A 435 40.96 5.51 30.67
N PRO A 436 41.84 6.50 30.44
CA PRO A 436 43.28 6.28 30.33
C PRO A 436 43.97 6.21 31.72
N PRO A 437 45.12 5.52 31.87
CA PRO A 437 45.88 4.76 30.85
C PRO A 437 45.33 3.35 30.60
N CYS A 438 45.52 2.81 29.38
CA CYS A 438 45.11 1.45 29.04
C CYS A 438 46.06 0.41 29.66
N VAL A 439 45.56 -0.49 30.50
CA VAL A 439 46.37 -1.52 31.16
C VAL A 439 46.26 -2.85 30.41
N CYS A 440 47.38 -3.36 29.89
CA CYS A 440 47.42 -4.58 29.08
C CYS A 440 47.30 -5.87 29.91
N LYS A 441 46.77 -6.93 29.30
CA LYS A 441 46.31 -8.17 29.98
C LYS A 441 47.39 -9.25 30.26
N VAL A 442 48.68 -9.09 29.89
CA VAL A 442 49.68 -10.19 29.98
C VAL A 442 50.92 -9.82 30.83
N THR A 443 51.12 -10.50 31.97
CA THR A 443 52.30 -10.39 32.86
C THR A 443 52.74 -11.74 33.47
N ASP A 444 52.37 -12.89 32.89
CA ASP A 444 52.67 -14.21 33.46
C ASP A 444 54.14 -14.64 33.21
N MET A 445 54.95 -14.70 34.26
CA MET A 445 56.35 -15.14 34.23
C MET A 445 56.54 -16.65 34.36
N SER A 446 55.46 -17.44 34.41
CA SER A 446 55.55 -18.90 34.52
C SER A 446 55.91 -19.55 33.16
N GLY A 447 56.85 -20.50 33.19
CA GLY A 447 57.22 -21.29 32.00
C GLY A 447 58.35 -20.71 31.12
N TRP A 448 59.08 -19.70 31.59
CA TRP A 448 60.35 -19.30 30.95
C TRP A 448 61.46 -20.33 31.18
N TYR A 449 62.33 -20.51 30.20
CA TYR A 449 63.49 -21.42 30.29
C TYR A 449 64.66 -20.92 29.44
N LEU A 450 65.88 -21.34 29.74
CA LEU A 450 67.07 -21.10 28.92
C LEU A 450 67.26 -22.20 27.86
N THR A 451 67.68 -21.79 26.68
CA THR A 451 68.01 -22.66 25.54
C THR A 451 69.14 -22.04 24.69
N GLY A 452 69.74 -22.82 23.80
CA GLY A 452 70.68 -22.30 22.78
C GLY A 452 69.95 -21.51 21.69
N ALA A 453 70.70 -20.80 20.84
CA ALA A 453 70.13 -19.95 19.79
C ALA A 453 69.16 -20.71 18.85
N ASP A 454 69.45 -21.99 18.56
CA ASP A 454 68.66 -22.84 17.67
C ASP A 454 67.59 -23.68 18.41
N GLY A 455 67.37 -23.41 19.71
CA GLY A 455 66.45 -24.18 20.55
C GLY A 455 67.04 -25.50 21.05
N GLU A 456 68.36 -25.66 21.02
CA GLU A 456 69.06 -26.85 21.51
C GLU A 456 69.21 -26.82 23.03
N GLY A 457 68.82 -27.91 23.67
CA GLY A 457 68.81 -28.06 25.13
C GLY A 457 67.79 -27.16 25.85
N LEU A 458 67.51 -27.49 27.11
CA LEU A 458 66.53 -26.77 27.93
C LEU A 458 66.92 -26.79 29.40
N VAL A 459 66.91 -25.62 30.04
CA VAL A 459 67.07 -25.45 31.50
C VAL A 459 65.95 -24.55 32.01
N TRP A 460 65.02 -25.10 32.80
CA TRP A 460 63.87 -24.35 33.33
C TRP A 460 64.32 -23.23 34.27
N ALA A 461 63.68 -22.07 34.14
CA ALA A 461 63.94 -20.94 35.02
C ALA A 461 63.25 -21.15 36.38
N VAL A 462 63.93 -20.73 37.45
CA VAL A 462 63.36 -20.76 38.80
C VAL A 462 62.84 -19.35 39.14
N PRO A 463 61.60 -19.20 39.62
CA PRO A 463 61.09 -17.90 40.08
C PRO A 463 61.94 -17.37 41.24
N SER A 464 62.26 -16.08 41.20
CA SER A 464 62.93 -15.40 42.31
C SER A 464 62.07 -15.42 43.57
N ARG A 465 62.68 -15.69 44.73
CA ARG A 465 61.99 -15.66 46.02
C ARG A 465 61.63 -14.23 46.47
N GLU A 466 62.29 -13.23 45.90
CA GLU A 466 62.18 -11.82 46.34
C GLU A 466 61.21 -11.00 45.48
N THR A 467 61.07 -11.33 44.19
CA THR A 467 60.18 -10.60 43.26
C THR A 467 59.42 -11.56 42.34
N ALA A 468 58.08 -11.49 42.35
CA ALA A 468 57.20 -12.38 41.58
C ALA A 468 57.31 -12.23 40.05
N HIS A 469 58.00 -11.20 39.57
CA HIS A 469 58.15 -10.87 38.15
C HIS A 469 59.57 -11.14 37.62
N GLN A 470 60.36 -11.93 38.35
CA GLN A 470 61.75 -12.24 38.02
C GLN A 470 61.98 -13.74 38.00
N VAL A 471 62.67 -14.22 36.97
CA VAL A 471 63.13 -15.62 36.86
C VAL A 471 64.64 -15.67 36.76
N THR A 472 65.25 -16.71 37.32
CA THR A 472 66.71 -16.86 37.40
C THR A 472 67.18 -18.28 37.02
N VAL A 473 68.40 -18.36 36.47
CA VAL A 473 69.11 -19.62 36.19
C VAL A 473 70.60 -19.44 36.51
N SER A 474 71.22 -20.44 37.15
CA SER A 474 72.65 -20.43 37.46
C SER A 474 73.52 -20.94 36.30
N GLN A 475 74.75 -20.46 36.20
CA GLN A 475 75.72 -20.86 35.16
C GLN A 475 76.06 -22.35 35.22
N SER A 476 76.15 -22.95 36.42
CA SER A 476 76.41 -24.38 36.59
C SER A 476 75.28 -25.23 35.99
N ASP A 477 74.03 -24.80 36.14
CA ASP A 477 72.88 -25.50 35.58
C ASP A 477 72.85 -25.35 34.05
N ALA A 478 73.19 -24.15 33.54
CA ALA A 478 73.22 -23.86 32.12
C ALA A 478 74.34 -24.63 31.39
N GLN A 479 75.59 -24.60 31.88
CA GLN A 479 76.74 -25.25 31.23
C GLN A 479 76.64 -26.77 31.18
N THR A 480 75.85 -27.38 32.07
CA THR A 480 75.62 -28.83 32.08
C THR A 480 74.90 -29.29 30.81
N TYR A 481 74.01 -28.46 30.25
CA TYR A 481 73.13 -28.84 29.14
C TYR A 481 73.23 -27.96 27.90
N LEU A 482 73.83 -26.77 28.00
CA LEU A 482 73.84 -25.74 26.96
C LEU A 482 75.25 -25.22 26.66
N ARG A 483 75.46 -24.81 25.41
CA ARG A 483 76.65 -24.05 24.96
C ARG A 483 76.28 -22.58 24.77
N ALA A 484 77.11 -21.67 25.27
CA ALA A 484 76.87 -20.23 25.12
C ALA A 484 76.98 -19.81 23.63
N PRO A 485 76.17 -18.85 23.14
CA PRO A 485 75.25 -17.98 23.89
C PRO A 485 73.90 -18.62 24.25
N TYR A 486 73.41 -18.32 25.46
CA TYR A 486 72.10 -18.73 25.97
C TYR A 486 71.02 -17.68 25.71
N TYR A 487 69.79 -18.15 25.53
CA TYR A 487 68.59 -17.33 25.34
C TYR A 487 67.45 -17.78 26.25
N TRP A 488 66.73 -16.82 26.80
CA TRP A 488 65.44 -17.00 27.44
C TRP A 488 64.37 -17.25 26.38
N SER A 489 63.75 -18.42 26.41
CA SER A 489 62.60 -18.75 25.57
C SER A 489 61.29 -18.40 26.27
N ALA A 490 60.44 -17.66 25.57
CA ALA A 490 59.15 -17.23 26.08
C ALA A 490 58.12 -18.39 26.14
N PRO A 491 57.26 -18.43 27.17
CA PRO A 491 56.18 -19.43 27.28
C PRO A 491 55.01 -19.14 26.33
N PRO A 492 54.07 -20.10 26.14
CA PRO A 492 52.94 -19.97 25.21
C PRO A 492 52.09 -18.70 25.36
N ALA A 493 52.04 -18.11 26.56
CA ALA A 493 51.35 -16.84 26.81
C ALA A 493 51.84 -15.70 25.90
N TYR A 494 53.13 -15.69 25.54
CA TYR A 494 53.77 -14.70 24.67
C TYR A 494 53.78 -15.09 23.19
N LEU A 495 53.43 -16.34 22.86
CA LEU A 495 53.51 -16.92 21.52
C LEU A 495 52.17 -16.83 20.78
N HIS A 496 52.08 -17.43 19.59
CA HIS A 496 50.90 -17.48 18.72
C HIS A 496 50.51 -16.09 18.17
N LYS A 497 49.21 -15.85 17.97
CA LYS A 497 48.69 -14.65 17.31
C LYS A 497 48.85 -13.41 18.20
N LYS A 498 49.82 -12.57 17.85
CA LYS A 498 50.16 -11.30 18.51
C LYS A 498 50.14 -10.12 17.53
N LEU A 499 49.24 -10.15 16.54
CA LEU A 499 49.07 -9.05 15.56
C LEU A 499 48.80 -7.69 16.21
N LEU A 500 48.09 -7.65 17.34
CA LEU A 500 47.82 -6.42 18.08
C LEU A 500 49.07 -5.83 18.77
N ALA A 501 50.19 -6.57 18.81
CA ALA A 501 51.47 -6.09 19.28
C ALA A 501 52.25 -5.28 18.22
N TYR A 502 51.81 -5.27 16.96
CA TYR A 502 52.42 -4.47 15.89
C TYR A 502 52.35 -2.97 16.21
N GLY A 503 53.50 -2.29 16.16
CA GLY A 503 53.64 -0.89 16.61
C GLY A 503 53.67 -0.71 18.13
N GLY A 504 53.59 -1.80 18.90
CA GLY A 504 53.88 -1.80 20.33
C GLY A 504 55.38 -1.90 20.62
N ARG A 505 55.75 -1.99 21.90
CA ARG A 505 57.15 -2.11 22.34
C ARG A 505 57.33 -3.33 23.23
N LEU A 506 58.36 -4.12 22.95
CA LEU A 506 58.88 -5.18 23.82
C LEU A 506 59.85 -4.55 24.82
N VAL A 507 59.52 -4.61 26.10
CA VAL A 507 60.37 -4.10 27.20
C VAL A 507 60.73 -5.24 28.13
N TYR A 508 62.01 -5.42 28.42
CA TYR A 508 62.49 -6.42 29.37
C TYR A 508 63.82 -5.96 29.98
N SER A 509 64.13 -6.44 31.18
CA SER A 509 65.36 -6.14 31.88
C SER A 509 66.15 -7.42 32.15
N LEU A 510 67.45 -7.35 31.90
CA LEU A 510 68.39 -8.45 32.10
C LEU A 510 69.47 -8.03 33.10
N SER A 511 69.85 -8.96 33.98
CA SER A 511 71.01 -8.79 34.85
C SER A 511 71.73 -10.10 35.07
N TYR A 512 73.04 -10.03 35.30
CA TYR A 512 73.82 -11.16 35.76
C TYR A 512 74.90 -10.73 36.77
N ASP A 513 75.12 -11.56 37.79
CA ASP A 513 76.17 -11.34 38.80
C ASP A 513 77.26 -12.40 38.64
N THR A 514 78.53 -12.05 38.82
CA THR A 514 79.70 -12.95 38.79
C THR A 514 80.39 -13.01 40.16
N GLU A 515 81.24 -14.00 40.43
CA GLU A 515 81.97 -14.08 41.71
C GLU A 515 83.38 -13.44 41.67
N SER A 516 83.96 -13.18 40.49
CA SER A 516 85.33 -12.66 40.31
C SER A 516 85.35 -11.21 39.81
N GLN A 517 85.91 -10.28 40.62
CA GLN A 517 85.91 -8.84 40.30
C GLN A 517 87.04 -8.33 39.38
N ASP A 518 88.02 -9.16 38.98
CA ASP A 518 89.27 -8.67 38.34
C ASP A 518 89.76 -9.44 37.08
N ASP A 519 88.95 -10.27 36.43
CA ASP A 519 89.33 -10.95 35.18
C ASP A 519 88.83 -10.20 33.91
N PRO A 520 89.59 -10.20 32.80
CA PRO A 520 89.15 -9.56 31.55
C PRO A 520 87.96 -10.30 30.94
N VAL A 521 86.80 -9.65 30.98
CA VAL A 521 85.52 -10.16 30.46
C VAL A 521 85.58 -10.34 28.94
N ARG A 522 85.39 -11.58 28.46
CA ARG A 522 85.20 -11.86 27.02
C ARG A 522 83.73 -11.68 26.64
N ILE A 523 83.44 -10.60 25.92
CA ILE A 523 82.10 -10.29 25.42
C ILE A 523 81.74 -11.25 24.27
N ILE A 524 80.59 -11.88 24.38
CA ILE A 524 80.03 -12.71 23.31
C ILE A 524 79.30 -11.77 22.34
N SER A 525 79.43 -11.97 21.03
CA SER A 525 78.65 -11.23 20.02
C SER A 525 77.52 -12.12 19.51
N ALA A 526 76.28 -11.72 19.74
CA ALA A 526 75.07 -12.43 19.34
C ALA A 526 73.86 -11.45 19.35
N PRO A 527 72.79 -11.71 18.56
CA PRO A 527 71.59 -10.88 18.57
C PRO A 527 70.88 -10.90 19.92
N ASP A 528 70.25 -9.79 20.31
CA ASP A 528 69.60 -9.64 21.60
C ASP A 528 68.17 -10.22 21.59
N VAL A 529 67.47 -10.13 20.45
CA VAL A 529 66.13 -10.70 20.27
C VAL A 529 66.02 -11.49 18.99
N ILE A 530 65.47 -12.70 19.09
CA ILE A 530 65.13 -13.56 17.96
C ILE A 530 63.63 -13.85 18.00
N ILE A 531 62.95 -13.62 16.87
CA ILE A 531 61.54 -13.98 16.69
C ILE A 531 61.40 -14.92 15.51
N GLU A 532 60.79 -16.08 15.75
CA GLU A 532 60.51 -17.11 14.76
C GLU A 532 59.00 -17.29 14.60
N GLY A 533 58.55 -17.39 13.36
CA GLY A 533 57.14 -17.64 13.06
C GLY A 533 56.85 -17.68 11.57
N GLY A 534 55.97 -18.58 11.14
CA GLY A 534 55.54 -18.63 9.74
C GLY A 534 56.70 -18.92 8.76
N GLY A 535 57.68 -19.72 9.19
CA GLY A 535 58.85 -20.09 8.40
C GLY A 535 59.95 -19.02 8.30
N LEU A 536 59.84 -17.92 9.04
CA LEU A 536 60.80 -16.82 9.04
C LEU A 536 61.49 -16.70 10.40
N ARG A 537 62.79 -16.37 10.38
CA ARG A 537 63.62 -16.08 11.57
C ARG A 537 64.19 -14.68 11.48
N LEU A 538 63.75 -13.82 12.40
CA LEU A 538 64.10 -12.41 12.46
C LEU A 538 64.98 -12.15 13.67
N ILE A 539 66.00 -11.32 13.50
CA ILE A 539 66.87 -10.86 14.59
C ILE A 539 66.80 -9.34 14.68
N ASP A 540 67.04 -8.79 15.86
CA ASP A 540 67.07 -7.34 16.04
C ASP A 540 68.16 -6.68 15.19
N SER A 541 67.87 -5.48 14.67
CA SER A 541 68.81 -4.69 13.87
C SER A 541 69.70 -3.76 14.73
N SER A 542 69.43 -3.66 16.03
CA SER A 542 70.22 -2.84 16.97
C SER A 542 71.61 -3.45 17.22
N SER A 543 72.63 -2.60 17.31
CA SER A 543 73.89 -2.98 17.96
C SER A 543 73.59 -3.18 19.44
N GLY A 544 73.52 -4.45 19.87
CA GLY A 544 73.01 -4.85 21.19
C GLY A 544 73.56 -4.05 22.37
N VAL A 545 72.75 -3.97 23.43
CA VAL A 545 73.12 -3.24 24.66
C VAL A 545 74.15 -4.07 25.41
N THR A 546 75.31 -3.48 25.71
CA THR A 546 76.32 -4.15 26.54
C THR A 546 75.84 -4.21 27.99
N VAL A 547 75.55 -5.41 28.48
CA VAL A 547 75.23 -5.67 29.89
C VAL A 547 76.54 -5.93 30.64
N TYR A 548 76.83 -5.12 31.66
CA TYR A 548 78.00 -5.31 32.54
C TYR A 548 77.63 -6.16 33.76
N PRO A 549 78.59 -6.90 34.35
CA PRO A 549 78.35 -7.64 35.60
C PRO A 549 77.78 -6.72 36.70
N PHE A 550 76.82 -7.23 37.47
CA PHE A 550 76.13 -6.52 38.56
C PHE A 550 75.27 -5.30 38.14
N SER A 551 75.14 -5.03 36.84
CA SER A 551 74.25 -4.00 36.31
C SER A 551 72.98 -4.63 35.76
N THR A 552 71.86 -3.91 35.87
CA THR A 552 70.62 -4.27 35.20
C THR A 552 70.48 -3.41 33.96
N ALA A 553 70.39 -4.04 32.80
CA ALA A 553 70.16 -3.38 31.51
C ALA A 553 68.69 -3.54 31.12
N GLU A 554 68.03 -2.43 30.81
CA GLU A 554 66.67 -2.44 30.26
C GLU A 554 66.73 -2.36 28.74
N HIS A 555 66.13 -3.33 28.08
CA HIS A 555 66.02 -3.42 26.63
C HIS A 555 64.64 -2.96 26.20
N ARG A 556 64.62 -2.16 25.13
CA ARG A 556 63.40 -1.58 24.54
C ARG A 556 63.48 -1.78 23.03
N ILE A 557 62.60 -2.61 22.49
CA ILE A 557 62.54 -2.90 21.06
C ILE A 557 61.14 -2.58 20.56
N ASP A 558 61.06 -1.68 19.58
CA ASP A 558 59.80 -1.39 18.91
C ASP A 558 59.44 -2.58 17.99
N LEU A 559 58.20 -3.07 18.08
CA LEU A 559 57.71 -4.18 17.27
C LEU A 559 57.27 -3.66 15.90
N LEU A 560 58.25 -3.22 15.15
CA LEU A 560 58.12 -2.66 13.81
C LEU A 560 59.14 -3.32 12.86
N PRO A 561 58.84 -3.44 11.55
CA PRO A 561 59.72 -4.15 10.61
C PRO A 561 61.13 -3.55 10.52
N GLU A 562 61.27 -2.24 10.74
CA GLU A 562 62.56 -1.54 10.65
C GLU A 562 63.51 -1.88 11.82
N SER A 563 62.97 -2.39 12.93
CA SER A 563 63.73 -2.82 14.11
C SER A 563 64.29 -4.24 13.99
N PHE A 564 64.05 -4.93 12.87
CA PHE A 564 64.48 -6.31 12.63
C PHE A 564 65.12 -6.50 11.25
N GLN A 565 65.95 -7.53 11.15
CA GLN A 565 66.56 -8.01 9.90
C GLN A 565 66.41 -9.53 9.80
N HIS A 566 66.44 -10.05 8.57
CA HIS A 566 66.40 -11.50 8.33
C HIS A 566 67.70 -12.17 8.81
N HIS A 567 67.61 -13.19 9.67
CA HIS A 567 68.79 -13.88 10.22
C HIS A 567 69.73 -14.44 9.14
N ALA A 568 69.17 -15.05 8.09
CA ALA A 568 69.97 -15.72 7.05
C ALA A 568 70.61 -14.77 6.03
N SER A 569 69.99 -13.62 5.75
CA SER A 569 70.41 -12.72 4.66
C SER A 569 70.89 -11.35 5.14
N GLY A 570 70.63 -10.97 6.40
CA GLY A 570 70.92 -9.63 6.94
C GLY A 570 70.10 -8.50 6.31
N LEU A 571 69.11 -8.81 5.46
CA LEU A 571 68.28 -7.82 4.77
C LEU A 571 67.18 -7.27 5.69
N ALA A 572 66.76 -6.03 5.43
CA ALA A 572 65.63 -5.39 6.13
C ALA A 572 64.34 -6.20 5.98
N VAL A 573 63.55 -6.28 7.05
CA VAL A 573 62.30 -7.05 7.07
C VAL A 573 61.17 -6.23 6.46
N SER A 574 60.39 -6.84 5.55
CA SER A 574 59.21 -6.18 5.01
C SER A 574 58.05 -6.19 6.02
N LYS A 575 57.13 -5.23 5.90
CA LYS A 575 55.87 -5.25 6.67
C LYS A 575 55.07 -6.56 6.51
N ARG A 576 55.33 -7.35 5.44
CA ARG A 576 54.61 -8.61 5.17
C ARG A 576 55.14 -9.69 6.05
N ASP A 577 56.46 -9.81 6.01
CA ASP A 577 57.21 -10.84 6.67
C ASP A 577 57.08 -10.65 8.18
N PHE A 578 57.17 -9.41 8.66
CA PHE A 578 56.95 -9.10 10.07
C PHE A 578 55.51 -9.40 10.54
N HIS A 579 54.49 -9.03 9.76
CA HIS A 579 53.10 -9.39 10.08
C HIS A 579 52.87 -10.91 10.05
N SER A 580 53.53 -11.63 9.14
CA SER A 580 53.44 -13.09 9.05
C SER A 580 53.98 -13.74 10.34
N VAL A 581 55.12 -13.25 10.83
CA VAL A 581 55.71 -13.69 12.10
C VAL A 581 54.78 -13.37 13.28
N LEU A 582 54.24 -12.15 13.37
CA LEU A 582 53.32 -11.78 14.46
C LEU A 582 51.95 -12.51 14.41
N ASN A 583 51.54 -12.99 13.23
CA ASN A 583 50.31 -13.77 13.10
C ASN A 583 50.42 -15.15 13.75
N ASN A 584 51.63 -15.71 13.81
CA ASN A 584 51.92 -16.95 14.50
C ASN A 584 53.38 -16.97 14.98
N ILE A 585 53.63 -16.40 16.16
CA ILE A 585 54.94 -16.47 16.79
C ILE A 585 55.13 -17.89 17.32
N GLU A 586 56.12 -18.60 16.80
CA GLU A 586 56.49 -19.95 17.21
C GLU A 586 57.55 -19.92 18.30
N ARG A 587 58.53 -19.00 18.21
CA ARG A 587 59.52 -18.77 19.27
C ARG A 587 59.82 -17.28 19.42
N LEU A 588 60.00 -16.87 20.67
CA LEU A 588 60.54 -15.57 21.06
C LEU A 588 61.69 -15.83 22.02
N LEU A 589 62.90 -15.45 21.61
CA LEU A 589 64.13 -15.67 22.35
C LEU A 589 64.75 -14.33 22.73
N LEU A 590 65.10 -14.17 24.01
CA LEU A 590 65.79 -12.99 24.54
C LEU A 590 67.17 -13.41 25.03
N ARG A 591 68.23 -12.77 24.54
CA ARG A 591 69.59 -13.17 24.88
C ARG A 591 69.87 -13.06 26.37
N ALA A 592 70.40 -14.12 26.98
CA ALA A 592 70.70 -14.19 28.41
C ALA A 592 72.19 -13.97 28.72
N SER A 593 73.09 -14.49 27.89
CA SER A 593 74.53 -14.47 28.16
C SER A 593 75.29 -13.43 27.31
N TYR A 594 75.88 -12.44 27.97
CA TYR A 594 76.66 -11.36 27.34
C TYR A 594 78.18 -11.54 27.49
N ALA A 595 78.61 -12.35 28.45
CA ALA A 595 80.01 -12.65 28.76
C ALA A 595 80.26 -14.15 28.96
N GLN A 596 81.49 -14.60 28.69
CA GLN A 596 81.93 -15.97 28.98
C GLN A 596 82.52 -16.04 30.40
N GLU A 597 81.68 -16.36 31.39
CA GLU A 597 82.06 -16.42 32.82
C GLU A 597 82.02 -17.84 33.39
N HIS A 598 82.85 -18.12 34.39
CA HIS A 598 82.90 -19.44 35.05
C HIS A 598 81.79 -19.62 36.11
N SER A 599 81.37 -18.53 36.77
CA SER A 599 80.21 -18.50 37.67
C SER A 599 79.37 -17.24 37.42
N ALA A 600 78.09 -17.42 37.09
CA ALA A 600 77.14 -16.34 36.88
C ALA A 600 75.70 -16.75 37.25
N ILE A 601 74.83 -15.79 37.61
CA ILE A 601 73.38 -16.00 37.74
C ILE A 601 72.65 -15.10 36.76
N TYR A 602 72.00 -15.65 35.75
CA TYR A 602 71.22 -14.88 34.78
C TYR A 602 69.83 -14.61 35.30
N ARG A 603 69.34 -13.37 35.14
CA ARG A 603 68.00 -12.94 35.57
C ARG A 603 67.24 -12.26 34.43
N LEU A 604 65.96 -12.58 34.31
CA LEU A 604 65.02 -11.92 33.40
C LEU A 604 63.85 -11.33 34.17
N VAL A 605 63.54 -10.07 33.87
CA VAL A 605 62.34 -9.35 34.31
C VAL A 605 61.62 -8.81 33.08
N MET A 606 60.33 -9.12 32.90
CA MET A 606 59.56 -8.55 31.79
C MET A 606 58.93 -7.21 32.19
N GLY A 607 59.11 -6.19 31.34
CA GLY A 607 58.48 -4.88 31.46
C GLY A 607 57.23 -4.76 30.59
N LEU A 608 56.31 -3.87 30.97
CA LEU A 608 55.02 -3.65 30.30
C LEU A 608 55.15 -3.44 28.78
N MET A 609 54.52 -4.30 27.97
CA MET A 609 54.32 -4.05 26.53
C MET A 609 53.15 -3.06 26.34
N GLY A 610 53.44 -1.78 26.13
CA GLY A 610 52.43 -0.75 25.86
C GLY A 610 52.55 -0.18 24.45
N ARG A 611 51.42 -0.03 23.76
CA ARG A 611 51.30 0.71 22.50
C ARG A 611 50.87 2.15 22.82
N SER A 612 51.63 3.13 22.35
CA SER A 612 51.15 4.47 22.05
C SER A 612 51.11 4.54 20.53
N GLU A 613 49.93 4.69 19.92
CA GLU A 613 49.85 4.86 18.47
C GLU A 613 49.03 6.08 18.08
N SER A 614 49.57 6.78 17.08
CA SER A 614 48.83 7.55 16.10
C SER A 614 49.24 7.04 14.71
N GLY A 615 48.25 6.71 13.85
CA GLY A 615 48.42 6.73 12.39
C GLY A 615 48.10 5.43 11.61
N GLY A 616 46.95 5.38 10.95
CA GLY A 616 46.63 4.30 9.99
C GLY A 616 45.37 4.48 9.11
N MET A 617 45.07 5.67 8.56
CA MET A 617 43.93 5.89 7.63
C MET A 617 44.39 5.96 6.15
N CYS A 618 43.52 5.55 5.20
CA CYS A 618 43.73 5.81 3.75
C CYS A 618 43.56 7.32 3.48
N ALA A 619 44.17 7.84 2.40
CA ALA A 619 43.96 9.23 1.99
C ALA A 619 42.50 9.47 1.56
N VAL A 620 42.02 10.71 1.74
CA VAL A 620 40.67 11.15 1.33
C VAL A 620 40.42 10.78 -0.15
N GLY A 621 39.25 10.19 -0.44
CA GLY A 621 38.85 9.74 -1.77
C GLY A 621 39.23 8.30 -2.13
N TYR A 622 39.76 7.51 -1.19
CA TYR A 622 40.11 6.11 -1.41
C TYR A 622 39.50 5.16 -0.36
N ARG A 623 38.94 4.03 -0.79
CA ARG A 623 38.38 2.96 0.06
C ARG A 623 39.30 1.74 0.15
N ARG A 624 39.09 0.86 1.13
CA ARG A 624 39.83 -0.39 1.25
C ARG A 624 39.13 -1.52 0.50
N VAL A 625 39.86 -2.19 -0.38
CA VAL A 625 39.32 -3.38 -1.07
C VAL A 625 39.27 -4.58 -0.11
N ASN A 626 38.16 -5.31 -0.09
CA ASN A 626 37.93 -6.56 0.68
C ASN A 626 37.96 -6.45 2.23
N GLY A 627 37.61 -5.29 2.80
CA GLY A 627 37.37 -5.15 4.24
C GLY A 627 38.55 -5.55 5.15
N THR A 628 39.78 -5.57 4.62
CA THR A 628 40.96 -6.06 5.35
C THR A 628 41.59 -4.90 6.12
N LEU A 629 41.47 -4.93 7.46
CA LEU A 629 41.85 -3.83 8.37
C LEU A 629 43.36 -3.50 8.36
N TYR A 630 44.23 -4.38 7.85
CA TYR A 630 45.66 -4.13 7.68
C TYR A 630 46.12 -4.56 6.27
N ARG A 631 46.86 -3.68 5.58
CA ARG A 631 47.38 -3.84 4.19
C ARG A 631 46.33 -3.84 3.06
N GLY A 632 45.11 -3.36 3.33
CA GLY A 632 44.13 -3.14 2.25
C GLY A 632 44.68 -2.18 1.21
N VAL A 633 44.58 -2.57 -0.08
CA VAL A 633 44.86 -1.67 -1.20
C VAL A 633 43.81 -0.55 -1.14
N CYS A 634 44.26 0.70 -1.03
CA CYS A 634 43.36 1.84 -1.12
C CYS A 634 43.01 2.03 -2.61
N GLU A 635 41.77 1.76 -2.99
CA GLU A 635 41.23 1.96 -4.34
C GLU A 635 40.46 3.28 -4.37
N LEU A 636 40.55 4.03 -5.48
CA LEU A 636 39.81 5.28 -5.63
C LEU A 636 38.29 5.02 -5.52
N CYS A 637 37.61 5.85 -4.76
CA CYS A 637 36.15 5.85 -4.67
C CYS A 637 35.54 6.09 -6.06
N GLN A 638 34.62 5.22 -6.49
CA GLN A 638 33.94 5.34 -7.79
C GLN A 638 32.68 6.22 -7.67
N CYS A 639 32.86 7.46 -7.24
CA CYS A 639 31.75 8.40 -7.01
C CYS A 639 31.44 9.29 -8.22
N HIS A 640 31.96 8.92 -9.40
CA HIS A 640 31.86 9.71 -10.62
C HIS A 640 32.23 11.19 -10.43
N GLY A 641 33.09 11.56 -9.48
CA GLY A 641 33.46 12.95 -9.21
C GLY A 641 32.43 13.76 -8.40
N HIS A 642 31.29 13.17 -8.03
CA HIS A 642 30.22 13.82 -7.27
C HIS A 642 30.34 13.62 -5.75
N ALA A 643 31.36 12.93 -5.26
CA ALA A 643 31.63 12.81 -3.83
C ALA A 643 33.13 12.69 -3.55
N GLU A 644 33.61 13.36 -2.50
CA GLU A 644 35.03 13.35 -2.07
C GLU A 644 35.35 12.21 -1.11
N HIS A 645 34.31 11.62 -0.50
CA HIS A 645 34.44 10.56 0.48
C HIS A 645 33.56 9.37 0.09
N CYS A 646 34.03 8.16 0.38
CA CYS A 646 33.21 6.98 0.33
C CYS A 646 33.53 6.09 1.54
N ASP A 647 32.56 5.26 1.91
CA ASP A 647 32.68 4.35 3.04
C ASP A 647 33.84 3.36 2.83
N ASP A 648 34.67 3.20 3.87
CA ASP A 648 35.93 2.46 3.83
C ASP A 648 35.77 0.96 3.53
N VAL A 649 34.56 0.40 3.70
CA VAL A 649 34.28 -1.04 3.60
C VAL A 649 33.35 -1.36 2.42
N THR A 650 32.29 -0.58 2.25
CA THR A 650 31.27 -0.78 1.20
C THR A 650 31.64 -0.03 -0.10
N GLY A 651 32.42 1.05 0.01
CA GLY A 651 32.70 1.96 -1.10
C GLY A 651 31.53 2.84 -1.50
N HIS A 652 30.50 2.92 -0.67
CA HIS A 652 29.37 3.81 -0.92
C HIS A 652 29.77 5.26 -0.75
N CYS A 653 29.46 6.07 -1.75
CA CYS A 653 29.79 7.48 -1.74
C CYS A 653 28.99 8.21 -0.67
N LEU A 654 29.71 8.98 0.15
CA LEU A 654 29.15 9.76 1.24
C LEU A 654 28.93 11.19 0.73
N ASP A 655 27.75 11.74 0.98
CA ASP A 655 27.38 13.11 0.63
C ASP A 655 27.49 13.43 -0.88
N CYS A 656 26.74 12.69 -1.72
CA CYS A 656 26.62 12.97 -3.15
C CYS A 656 26.23 14.43 -3.42
N ARG A 657 27.06 15.12 -4.21
CA ARG A 657 26.90 16.51 -4.65
C ARG A 657 26.24 16.56 -6.03
N ASP A 658 26.05 17.76 -6.57
CA ASP A 658 25.54 17.97 -7.94
C ASP A 658 24.18 17.33 -8.22
N HIS A 659 23.33 17.23 -7.20
CA HIS A 659 21.98 16.64 -7.27
C HIS A 659 21.97 15.17 -7.73
N THR A 660 23.03 14.44 -7.40
CA THR A 660 23.14 13.00 -7.61
C THR A 660 22.75 12.21 -6.36
N VAL A 661 22.34 10.96 -6.54
CA VAL A 661 21.88 10.04 -5.49
C VAL A 661 22.24 8.61 -5.89
N GLY A 662 22.29 7.73 -4.90
CA GLY A 662 22.61 6.32 -5.10
C GLY A 662 23.94 5.94 -4.47
N PRO A 663 24.23 4.63 -4.40
CA PRO A 663 25.42 4.10 -3.74
C PRO A 663 26.74 4.62 -4.32
N TYR A 664 26.75 5.06 -5.57
CA TYR A 664 27.93 5.55 -6.28
C TYR A 664 27.73 6.97 -6.85
N CYS A 665 26.68 7.68 -6.41
CA CYS A 665 26.27 8.98 -6.97
C CYS A 665 26.02 8.93 -8.50
N ASP A 666 25.50 7.80 -8.98
CA ASP A 666 25.36 7.44 -10.40
C ASP A 666 23.96 7.72 -10.97
N ARG A 667 23.06 8.34 -10.18
CA ARG A 667 21.71 8.68 -10.60
C ARG A 667 21.34 10.10 -10.20
N CYS A 668 20.51 10.78 -10.98
CA CYS A 668 19.97 12.06 -10.56
C CYS A 668 18.91 11.90 -9.45
N ALA A 669 18.94 12.81 -8.49
CA ALA A 669 17.95 12.92 -7.43
C ALA A 669 16.56 13.25 -8.01
N SER A 670 15.51 12.90 -7.27
CA SER A 670 14.13 13.18 -7.67
C SER A 670 13.92 14.66 -7.99
N GLY A 671 13.44 14.96 -9.20
CA GLY A 671 13.27 16.33 -9.68
C GLY A 671 14.42 16.85 -10.56
N TYR A 672 15.44 16.03 -10.81
CA TYR A 672 16.56 16.33 -11.71
C TYR A 672 16.69 15.23 -12.79
N TYR A 673 17.13 15.60 -14.00
CA TYR A 673 17.35 14.71 -15.14
C TYR A 673 18.71 14.97 -15.79
N GLY A 674 19.29 13.93 -16.39
CA GLY A 674 20.60 13.99 -17.02
C GLY A 674 21.37 12.68 -16.87
N ASP A 675 22.69 12.75 -17.01
CA ASP A 675 23.59 11.59 -16.96
C ASP A 675 24.66 11.81 -15.87
N ALA A 676 24.37 11.30 -14.68
CA ALA A 676 25.16 11.42 -13.46
C ALA A 676 26.50 10.64 -13.47
N THR A 677 26.89 10.04 -14.60
CA THR A 677 28.11 9.24 -14.69
C THR A 677 29.30 9.97 -15.31
N ARG A 678 29.09 11.21 -15.80
CA ARG A 678 30.09 11.97 -16.58
C ARG A 678 31.08 12.75 -15.71
N GLY A 679 30.71 13.03 -14.46
CA GLY A 679 31.50 13.68 -13.43
C GLY A 679 31.67 15.18 -13.53
N THR A 680 30.62 15.89 -13.98
CA THR A 680 30.58 17.35 -14.02
C THR A 680 29.41 17.91 -13.22
N ALA A 681 29.57 19.09 -12.62
CA ALA A 681 28.53 19.68 -11.76
C ALA A 681 27.17 19.92 -12.45
N ASP A 682 27.15 19.88 -13.78
CA ASP A 682 25.96 20.08 -14.62
C ASP A 682 25.29 18.77 -15.08
N ASP A 683 25.76 17.61 -14.60
CA ASP A 683 25.30 16.30 -15.04
C ASP A 683 23.83 16.01 -14.73
N CYS A 684 23.31 16.57 -13.64
CA CYS A 684 21.91 16.48 -13.24
C CYS A 684 21.29 17.88 -13.20
N GLN A 685 20.46 18.17 -14.21
CA GLN A 685 19.76 19.44 -14.36
C GLN A 685 18.35 19.35 -13.78
N PRO A 686 17.82 20.41 -13.17
CA PRO A 686 16.46 20.39 -12.64
C PRO A 686 15.47 20.14 -13.77
N CYS A 687 14.55 19.20 -13.55
CA CYS A 687 13.43 18.96 -14.43
C CYS A 687 12.64 20.27 -14.55
N ALA A 688 12.47 20.78 -15.77
CA ALA A 688 11.64 21.95 -15.99
C ALA A 688 10.20 21.63 -15.59
N CYS A 689 9.73 22.22 -14.48
CA CYS A 689 8.31 22.30 -14.19
C CYS A 689 7.60 23.00 -15.36
N PRO A 690 6.38 22.59 -15.73
CA PRO A 690 5.71 23.13 -16.90
C PRO A 690 5.48 24.62 -16.73
N LEU A 691 6.19 25.42 -17.54
CA LEU A 691 5.73 26.76 -17.89
C LEU A 691 4.31 26.63 -18.47
N LEU A 692 3.47 27.64 -18.22
CA LEU A 692 2.07 27.77 -18.66
C LEU A 692 1.85 27.79 -20.20
N SER A 693 2.73 27.17 -20.99
CA SER A 693 2.63 27.06 -22.44
C SER A 693 1.98 25.72 -22.85
N PRO A 694 0.97 25.70 -23.73
CA PRO A 694 0.17 24.51 -24.05
C PRO A 694 0.88 23.40 -24.86
N SER A 695 2.16 23.53 -25.18
CA SER A 695 2.79 22.72 -26.23
C SER A 695 3.53 21.46 -25.75
N ASN A 696 3.46 21.06 -24.48
CA ASN A 696 3.99 19.75 -24.04
C ASN A 696 3.22 19.18 -22.84
N LYS A 697 2.27 18.28 -23.13
CA LYS A 697 1.66 17.35 -22.17
C LYS A 697 1.78 15.92 -22.73
N TYR A 698 1.94 14.97 -21.81
CA TYR A 698 2.03 13.50 -21.93
C TYR A 698 3.47 12.98 -22.15
N VAL A 699 3.91 11.90 -21.49
CA VAL A 699 3.24 10.59 -21.34
C VAL A 699 3.55 9.88 -20.01
N SER A 700 2.60 9.06 -19.56
CA SER A 700 2.64 8.11 -18.44
C SER A 700 3.18 6.72 -18.81
N THR A 701 3.52 5.95 -17.77
CA THR A 701 3.44 4.47 -17.65
C THR A 701 4.43 3.57 -18.41
N ASP A 702 5.31 2.92 -17.61
CA ASP A 702 5.56 1.47 -17.50
C ASP A 702 5.79 0.60 -18.77
N TYR A 703 6.96 -0.06 -18.88
CA TYR A 703 7.12 -1.54 -18.93
C TYR A 703 8.57 -2.02 -19.22
N ARG A 704 9.09 -2.84 -18.29
CA ARG A 704 9.90 -4.08 -18.39
C ARG A 704 11.32 -4.18 -19.01
N LYS A 705 12.13 -4.87 -18.19
CA LYS A 705 13.10 -5.98 -18.45
C LYS A 705 14.50 -5.64 -18.98
N SER A 706 15.49 -5.92 -18.13
CA SER A 706 16.57 -6.89 -18.37
C SER A 706 16.86 -7.57 -17.05
#